data_AF-A0A0V8JMF2-F1
#
_entry.id   AF-A0A0V8JMF2-F1
#
_cell.length_a   1.000
_cell.length_b   1.000
_cell.length_c   1.000
_cell.angle_alpha   90.00
_cell.angle_beta   90.00
_cell.angle_gamma   90.00
#
_symmetry.space_group_name_H-M   'P 1'
#
loop_
_entity.id
_entity.type
_entity.pdbx_description
1 polymer ?
#
loop_
_entity_poly.entity_id
_entity_poly.type
_entity_poly.pdbx_seq_one_letter_code
_entity_poly.pdbx_strand_id
1 'polypeptide(L)'
;MRQNLVKLGYLLGISLVLAGILYFFASNWQGFDRYTKIALSMAMMLLFYGSGFVSRMLLPHQAFLSHWLLVASSISFGLSTALVGQIYNSHADGYWLFFIWLLPAVLFSVFTKYQPFYVLSFILLQLTMYFYISPTAVFHRTENEEIFLYLTMAFINALIFLFVKKQYVKSPIVMYGAFIVIHFIFLSISQPNYTVLSVSVLIAYIALSIVSLFYFSKVQSHKGLLGISIVAAALLVVQQVLWYLFDNYSELTLFLVLGFVFLFVAASVWFINWLSLHTDAQQKSLRVIKQIIIIGITAIASILGSISIGGLVTLFTGEYSQNFMMLIGTAIMLSFFFIKAAIPTVKYTLFMTGFLISGVSAFFVYDVLFFIYLALFVSLLWFAKQKSLRVAIYTLAQLLILIKLPTTYYEAIQLDYVLIALILLNVIVCCLTACLPFKRSSLLLTFIFSLSLIGSVNSPTLNITYSILFFAFSTAFLFKSVRKDKKFEFTASIIFWFIFLGTQYYDYLWDLLDKSFALLLLGALFTACSYKFDLVEKQHPSFIEQHKKRIVFIIALQLMILGGLFMKNEILLQSGKEVKLELAPLDPRSLLQGDYVELHYEISDIELEKVKDGQRVQLLLRKNKQGVFEYAKQYKIHDKWNSPYQAKKGDVLITGTYYSWGIQYGIEHYFIPEGTGLQIEQEAKHAKVKVGKNGDAILVEVTP
;
A
#
# COMPACT_ATOMS: atom_id res chain seq x y z
N MET A 1 -28.80 0.39 -19.72
CA MET A 1 -29.03 0.76 -18.29
C MET A 1 -29.37 -0.45 -17.42
N ARG A 2 -30.47 -1.19 -17.69
CA ARG A 2 -30.87 -2.39 -16.91
C ARG A 2 -29.76 -3.43 -16.80
N GLN A 3 -29.07 -3.75 -17.90
CA GLN A 3 -27.97 -4.70 -17.88
C GLN A 3 -26.78 -4.31 -16.99
N ASN A 4 -26.42 -3.03 -16.93
CA ASN A 4 -25.30 -2.59 -16.09
C ASN A 4 -25.64 -2.78 -14.60
N LEU A 5 -26.92 -2.68 -14.23
CA LEU A 5 -27.40 -2.96 -12.87
C LEU A 5 -27.36 -4.46 -12.57
N VAL A 6 -27.71 -5.31 -13.55
CA VAL A 6 -27.61 -6.78 -13.42
C VAL A 6 -26.15 -7.21 -13.27
N LYS A 7 -25.25 -6.73 -14.14
CA LYS A 7 -23.80 -6.97 -14.03
C LYS A 7 -23.24 -6.52 -12.70
N LEU A 8 -23.66 -5.34 -12.23
CA LEU A 8 -23.28 -4.85 -10.90
C LEU A 8 -23.81 -5.78 -9.80
N GLY A 9 -25.08 -6.16 -9.83
CA GLY A 9 -25.66 -7.04 -8.81
C GLY A 9 -24.97 -8.40 -8.73
N TYR A 10 -24.60 -9.00 -9.87
CA TYR A 10 -23.77 -10.21 -9.89
C TYR A 10 -22.37 -9.95 -9.31
N LEU A 11 -21.73 -8.82 -9.67
CA LEU A 11 -20.42 -8.46 -9.12
C LEU A 11 -20.47 -8.39 -7.59
N LEU A 12 -21.44 -7.65 -7.04
CA LEU A 12 -21.61 -7.50 -5.60
C LEU A 12 -21.95 -8.84 -4.95
N GLY A 13 -22.90 -9.59 -5.50
CA GLY A 13 -23.32 -10.88 -4.98
C GLY A 13 -22.18 -11.87 -4.87
N ILE A 14 -21.38 -11.99 -5.94
CA ILE A 14 -20.23 -12.91 -5.95
C ILE A 14 -19.11 -12.41 -5.05
N SER A 15 -18.84 -11.11 -5.01
CA SER A 15 -17.84 -10.54 -4.09
C SER A 15 -18.20 -10.83 -2.63
N LEU A 16 -19.48 -10.70 -2.27
CA LEU A 16 -19.99 -11.00 -0.92
C LEU A 16 -19.93 -12.49 -0.58
N VAL A 17 -20.36 -13.37 -1.50
CA VAL A 17 -20.25 -14.83 -1.29
C VAL A 17 -18.79 -15.22 -1.08
N LEU A 18 -17.88 -14.73 -1.92
CA LEU A 18 -16.46 -15.04 -1.83
C LEU A 18 -15.85 -14.52 -0.53
N ALA A 19 -16.15 -13.28 -0.14
CA ALA A 19 -15.71 -12.72 1.13
C ALA A 19 -16.26 -13.54 2.32
N GLY A 20 -17.53 -13.94 2.27
CA GLY A 20 -18.14 -14.80 3.28
C GLY A 20 -17.45 -16.16 3.40
N ILE A 21 -17.18 -16.85 2.29
CA ILE A 21 -16.43 -18.12 2.29
C ILE A 21 -15.03 -17.92 2.92
N LEU A 22 -14.32 -16.86 2.54
CA LEU A 22 -12.99 -16.56 3.07
C LEU A 22 -13.03 -16.31 4.58
N TYR A 23 -14.01 -15.53 5.06
CA TYR A 23 -14.15 -15.20 6.48
C TYR A 23 -14.49 -16.42 7.32
N PHE A 24 -15.35 -17.31 6.80
CA PHE A 24 -15.68 -18.57 7.46
C PHE A 24 -14.44 -19.45 7.67
N PHE A 25 -13.57 -19.54 6.66
CA PHE A 25 -12.35 -20.33 6.78
C PHE A 25 -11.32 -19.66 7.69
N ALA A 26 -11.20 -18.33 7.63
CA ALA A 26 -10.31 -17.58 8.50
C ALA A 26 -10.71 -17.74 9.98
N SER A 27 -12.01 -17.66 10.31
CA SER A 27 -12.48 -17.78 11.70
C SER A 27 -12.26 -19.18 12.30
N ASN A 28 -12.21 -20.22 11.46
CA ASN A 28 -12.02 -21.60 11.90
C ASN A 28 -10.58 -22.11 11.71
N TRP A 29 -9.67 -21.27 11.19
CA TRP A 29 -8.36 -21.71 10.71
C TRP A 29 -7.55 -22.46 11.77
N GLN A 30 -7.56 -22.00 13.02
CA GLN A 30 -6.77 -22.61 14.09
C GLN A 30 -7.29 -24.00 14.51
N GLY A 31 -8.57 -24.30 14.32
CA GLY A 31 -9.17 -25.58 14.69
C GLY A 31 -8.89 -26.72 13.69
N PHE A 32 -8.34 -26.40 12.51
CA PHE A 32 -8.06 -27.40 11.48
C PHE A 32 -6.68 -28.03 11.65
N ASP A 33 -6.62 -29.36 11.49
CA ASP A 33 -5.36 -30.07 11.36
C ASP A 33 -4.64 -29.66 10.05
N ARG A 34 -3.35 -30.01 9.98
CA ARG A 34 -2.48 -29.61 8.89
C ARG A 34 -2.96 -30.10 7.52
N TYR A 35 -3.43 -31.34 7.41
CA TYR A 35 -3.92 -31.89 6.14
C TYR A 35 -5.20 -31.23 5.70
N THR A 36 -6.10 -30.91 6.63
CA THR A 36 -7.29 -30.11 6.35
C THR A 36 -6.93 -28.70 5.86
N LYS A 37 -5.96 -28.02 6.48
CA LYS A 37 -5.47 -26.71 6.01
C LYS A 37 -4.91 -26.76 4.58
N ILE A 38 -4.14 -27.81 4.26
CA ILE A 38 -3.58 -28.04 2.92
C ILE A 38 -4.69 -28.29 1.90
N ALA A 39 -5.61 -29.20 2.22
CA ALA A 39 -6.74 -29.54 1.36
C ALA A 39 -7.61 -28.30 1.11
N LEU A 40 -7.88 -27.53 2.15
CA LEU A 40 -8.68 -26.32 2.10
C LEU A 40 -8.04 -25.22 1.24
N SER A 41 -6.72 -25.02 1.36
CA SER A 41 -5.97 -24.08 0.52
C SER A 41 -6.10 -24.43 -0.97
N MET A 42 -5.92 -25.71 -1.33
CA MET A 42 -6.10 -26.17 -2.72
C MET A 42 -7.57 -26.10 -3.16
N ALA A 43 -8.50 -26.50 -2.30
CA ALA A 43 -9.93 -26.48 -2.58
C ALA A 43 -10.45 -25.07 -2.82
N MET A 44 -9.95 -24.08 -2.08
CA MET A 44 -10.29 -22.67 -2.27
C MET A 44 -9.93 -22.22 -3.70
N MET A 45 -8.70 -22.47 -4.14
CA MET A 45 -8.27 -22.15 -5.51
C MET A 45 -9.15 -22.84 -6.57
N LEU A 46 -9.41 -24.13 -6.39
CA LEU A 46 -10.26 -24.91 -7.29
C LEU A 46 -11.72 -24.43 -7.29
N LEU A 47 -12.24 -23.97 -6.14
CA LEU A 47 -13.58 -23.42 -6.01
C LEU A 47 -13.72 -22.16 -6.86
N PHE A 48 -12.73 -21.25 -6.86
CA PHE A 48 -12.78 -20.07 -7.73
C PHE A 48 -12.76 -20.44 -9.21
N TYR A 49 -11.87 -21.38 -9.61
CA TYR A 49 -11.83 -21.86 -10.99
C TYR A 49 -13.14 -22.52 -11.41
N GLY A 50 -13.61 -23.48 -10.60
CA GLY A 50 -14.88 -24.18 -10.78
C GLY A 50 -16.05 -23.22 -10.87
N SER A 51 -16.10 -22.21 -9.99
CA SER A 51 -17.10 -21.14 -10.04
C SER A 51 -17.05 -20.38 -11.36
N GLY A 52 -15.86 -20.12 -11.92
CA GLY A 52 -15.70 -19.52 -13.24
C GLY A 52 -16.30 -20.37 -14.37
N PHE A 53 -16.06 -21.68 -14.36
CA PHE A 53 -16.64 -22.63 -15.32
C PHE A 53 -18.16 -22.76 -15.14
N VAL A 54 -18.64 -22.90 -13.91
CA VAL A 54 -20.06 -23.02 -13.56
C VAL A 54 -20.80 -21.73 -13.91
N SER A 55 -20.22 -20.56 -13.59
CA SER A 55 -20.75 -19.26 -13.99
C SER A 55 -20.89 -19.17 -15.51
N ARG A 56 -19.91 -19.67 -16.27
CA ARG A 56 -20.02 -19.73 -17.73
C ARG A 56 -21.15 -20.66 -18.20
N MET A 57 -21.35 -21.80 -17.53
CA MET A 57 -22.40 -22.76 -17.86
C MET A 57 -23.81 -22.25 -17.53
N LEU A 58 -23.99 -21.66 -16.34
CA LEU A 58 -25.28 -21.17 -15.86
C LEU A 58 -25.66 -19.82 -16.47
N LEU A 59 -24.68 -18.96 -16.74
CA LEU A 59 -24.86 -17.59 -17.23
C LEU A 59 -24.00 -17.31 -18.48
N PRO A 60 -24.23 -18.01 -19.60
CA PRO A 60 -23.40 -17.89 -20.81
C PRO A 60 -23.44 -16.49 -21.45
N HIS A 61 -24.44 -15.67 -21.13
CA HIS A 61 -24.53 -14.29 -21.62
C HIS A 61 -23.66 -13.32 -20.80
N GLN A 62 -23.28 -13.68 -19.58
CA GLN A 62 -22.50 -12.86 -18.66
C GLN A 62 -21.01 -13.25 -18.64
N ALA A 63 -20.37 -13.25 -19.82
CA ALA A 63 -18.96 -13.65 -19.96
C ALA A 63 -17.99 -12.91 -19.01
N PHE A 64 -18.28 -11.65 -18.70
CA PHE A 64 -17.51 -10.82 -17.76
C PHE A 64 -17.31 -11.52 -16.41
N LEU A 65 -18.30 -12.29 -15.94
CA LEU A 65 -18.27 -12.89 -14.63
C LEU A 65 -17.24 -14.02 -14.55
N SER A 66 -17.21 -14.86 -15.58
CA SER A 66 -16.15 -15.87 -15.73
C SER A 66 -14.75 -15.25 -15.84
N HIS A 67 -14.61 -14.05 -16.44
CA HIS A 67 -13.32 -13.35 -16.51
C HIS A 67 -12.83 -12.89 -15.14
N TRP A 68 -13.71 -12.29 -14.33
CA TRP A 68 -13.35 -11.87 -12.98
C TRP A 68 -13.10 -13.04 -12.04
N LEU A 69 -13.86 -14.13 -12.18
CA LEU A 69 -13.62 -15.35 -11.41
C LEU A 69 -12.25 -15.96 -11.73
N LEU A 70 -11.79 -15.93 -12.99
CA LEU A 70 -10.42 -16.33 -13.33
C LEU A 70 -9.35 -15.43 -12.68
N VAL A 71 -9.59 -14.12 -12.59
CA VAL A 71 -8.69 -13.20 -11.88
C VAL A 71 -8.68 -13.55 -10.38
N ALA A 72 -9.84 -13.78 -9.79
CA ALA A 72 -9.98 -14.20 -8.40
C ALA A 72 -9.29 -15.56 -8.15
N SER A 73 -9.35 -16.51 -9.08
CA SER A 73 -8.61 -17.77 -9.01
C SER A 73 -7.09 -17.54 -8.99
N SER A 74 -6.59 -16.63 -9.83
CA SER A 74 -5.17 -16.28 -9.81
C SER A 74 -4.76 -15.62 -8.51
N ILE A 75 -5.64 -14.83 -7.87
CA ILE A 75 -5.38 -14.24 -6.55
C ILE A 75 -5.41 -15.32 -5.46
N SER A 76 -6.39 -16.22 -5.52
CA SER A 76 -6.53 -17.35 -4.59
C SER A 76 -5.32 -18.28 -4.61
N PHE A 77 -4.68 -18.50 -5.77
CA PHE A 77 -3.40 -19.21 -5.85
C PHE A 77 -2.32 -18.53 -4.99
N GLY A 78 -2.17 -17.20 -5.13
CA GLY A 78 -1.23 -16.42 -4.34
C GLY A 78 -1.46 -16.50 -2.83
N LEU A 79 -2.73 -16.38 -2.43
CA LEU A 79 -3.13 -16.57 -1.04
C LEU A 79 -2.81 -18.00 -0.56
N SER A 80 -3.09 -19.01 -1.38
CA SER A 80 -2.78 -20.42 -1.05
C SER A 80 -1.28 -20.67 -0.91
N THR A 81 -0.45 -20.01 -1.71
CA THR A 81 1.01 -20.06 -1.55
C THR A 81 1.47 -19.36 -0.27
N ALA A 82 0.83 -18.26 0.14
CA ALA A 82 1.15 -17.58 1.39
C ALA A 82 0.80 -18.43 2.61
N LEU A 83 -0.32 -19.18 2.56
CA LEU A 83 -0.73 -20.11 3.61
C LEU A 83 0.28 -21.23 3.84
N VAL A 84 1.14 -21.57 2.88
CA VAL A 84 2.25 -22.52 3.10
C VAL A 84 3.14 -22.04 4.26
N GLY A 85 3.45 -20.75 4.32
CA GLY A 85 4.25 -20.18 5.40
C GLY A 85 3.62 -20.40 6.78
N GLN A 86 2.32 -20.13 6.88
CA GLN A 86 1.54 -20.34 8.12
C GLN A 86 1.38 -21.82 8.50
N ILE A 87 1.20 -22.71 7.53
CA ILE A 87 0.98 -24.15 7.78
C ILE A 87 2.24 -24.84 8.32
N TYR A 88 3.43 -24.37 7.91
CA TYR A 88 4.72 -24.99 8.24
C TYR A 88 5.65 -24.10 9.08
N ASN A 89 5.16 -23.00 9.65
CA ASN A 89 5.97 -22.06 10.45
C ASN A 89 7.27 -21.65 9.72
N SER A 90 7.14 -21.34 8.43
CA SER A 90 8.25 -20.90 7.58
C SER A 90 8.00 -19.47 7.12
N HIS A 91 9.06 -18.76 6.73
CA HIS A 91 8.96 -17.40 6.20
C HIS A 91 7.89 -17.27 5.11
N ALA A 92 6.83 -16.52 5.43
CA ALA A 92 5.64 -16.37 4.59
C ALA A 92 5.70 -15.13 3.67
N ASP A 93 6.71 -14.28 3.85
CA ASP A 93 6.81 -12.92 3.31
C ASP A 93 8.05 -12.70 2.42
N GLY A 94 8.84 -13.75 2.18
CA GLY A 94 9.96 -13.68 1.25
C GLY A 94 9.52 -13.42 -0.20
N TYR A 95 10.43 -12.84 -1.00
CA TYR A 95 10.19 -12.55 -2.42
C TYR A 95 9.70 -13.75 -3.26
N TRP A 96 10.03 -14.98 -2.83
CA TRP A 96 9.60 -16.22 -3.46
C TRP A 96 8.08 -16.36 -3.57
N LEU A 97 7.32 -15.89 -2.57
CA LEU A 97 5.87 -15.91 -2.60
C LEU A 97 5.35 -15.15 -3.83
N PHE A 98 5.79 -13.91 -3.98
CA PHE A 98 5.36 -13.03 -5.07
C PHE A 98 5.90 -13.51 -6.42
N PHE A 99 7.12 -14.06 -6.47
CA PHE A 99 7.70 -14.60 -7.69
C PHE A 99 6.94 -15.83 -8.19
N ILE A 100 6.62 -16.78 -7.30
CA ILE A 100 5.85 -17.97 -7.64
C ILE A 100 4.45 -17.58 -8.13
N TRP A 101 3.82 -16.60 -7.47
CA TRP A 101 2.54 -16.04 -7.88
C TRP A 101 2.59 -15.29 -9.22
N LEU A 102 3.70 -14.62 -9.52
CA LEU A 102 3.89 -13.90 -10.78
C LEU A 102 3.79 -14.82 -12.01
N LEU A 103 4.30 -16.06 -11.92
CA LEU A 103 4.36 -16.99 -13.05
C LEU A 103 2.98 -17.23 -13.72
N PRO A 104 1.94 -17.73 -13.01
CA PRO A 104 0.63 -17.91 -13.61
C PRO A 104 -0.04 -16.57 -13.99
N ALA A 105 0.18 -15.49 -13.23
CA ALA A 105 -0.39 -14.18 -13.55
C ALA A 105 0.12 -13.66 -14.91
N VAL A 106 1.41 -13.81 -15.18
CA VAL A 106 2.02 -13.45 -16.48
C VAL A 106 1.46 -14.32 -17.59
N LEU A 107 1.37 -15.64 -17.40
CA LEU A 107 0.77 -16.54 -18.40
C LEU A 107 -0.68 -16.15 -18.73
N PHE A 108 -1.49 -15.86 -17.71
CA PHE A 108 -2.85 -15.34 -17.94
C PHE A 108 -2.83 -14.02 -18.69
N SER A 109 -1.92 -13.10 -18.36
CA SER A 109 -1.81 -11.81 -19.05
C SER A 109 -1.46 -11.94 -20.53
N VAL A 110 -0.56 -12.88 -20.87
CA VAL A 110 -0.14 -13.15 -22.25
C VAL A 110 -1.27 -13.78 -23.05
N PHE A 111 -1.98 -14.75 -22.48
CA PHE A 111 -3.03 -15.48 -23.22
C PHE A 111 -4.33 -14.70 -23.32
N THR A 112 -4.79 -14.07 -22.25
CA THR A 112 -6.10 -13.38 -22.23
C THR A 112 -6.01 -11.93 -22.70
N LYS A 113 -4.82 -11.32 -22.66
CA LYS A 113 -4.60 -9.88 -22.93
C LYS A 113 -5.52 -8.97 -22.11
N TYR A 114 -5.89 -9.43 -20.91
CA TYR A 114 -6.88 -8.79 -20.07
C TYR A 114 -6.22 -7.85 -19.06
N GLN A 115 -6.78 -6.65 -18.93
CA GLN A 115 -6.18 -5.55 -18.16
C GLN A 115 -5.87 -5.91 -16.69
N PRO A 116 -6.76 -6.58 -15.93
CA PRO A 116 -6.45 -7.02 -14.57
C PRO A 116 -5.22 -7.93 -14.46
N PHE A 117 -4.97 -8.83 -15.40
CA PHE A 117 -3.79 -9.70 -15.34
C PHE A 117 -2.50 -8.93 -15.65
N TYR A 118 -2.53 -7.92 -16.52
CA TYR A 118 -1.38 -7.02 -16.70
C TYR A 118 -1.05 -6.26 -15.42
N VAL A 119 -2.08 -5.73 -14.74
CA VAL A 119 -1.90 -4.99 -13.49
C VAL A 119 -1.43 -5.90 -12.37
N LEU A 120 -2.03 -7.09 -12.21
CA LEU A 120 -1.61 -8.07 -11.21
C LEU A 120 -0.16 -8.51 -11.42
N SER A 121 0.23 -8.84 -12.66
CA SER A 121 1.61 -9.21 -12.98
C SER A 121 2.59 -8.08 -12.68
N PHE A 122 2.22 -6.83 -13.01
CA PHE A 122 3.05 -5.67 -12.71
C PHE A 122 3.24 -5.50 -11.20
N ILE A 123 2.17 -5.57 -10.40
CA ILE A 123 2.22 -5.44 -8.94
C ILE A 123 3.08 -6.56 -8.34
N LEU A 124 2.87 -7.82 -8.74
CA LEU A 124 3.63 -8.96 -8.23
C LEU A 124 5.11 -8.86 -8.57
N LEU A 125 5.46 -8.34 -9.75
CA LEU A 125 6.85 -8.07 -10.11
C LEU A 125 7.46 -6.99 -9.20
N GLN A 126 6.74 -5.89 -8.92
CA GLN A 126 7.24 -4.87 -8.00
C GLN A 126 7.44 -5.41 -6.58
N LEU A 127 6.49 -6.20 -6.07
CA LEU A 127 6.61 -6.83 -4.75
C LEU A 127 7.77 -7.83 -4.71
N THR A 128 7.94 -8.63 -5.76
CA THR A 128 9.09 -9.56 -5.88
C THR A 128 10.41 -8.81 -5.80
N MET A 129 10.56 -7.72 -6.57
CA MET A 129 11.79 -6.92 -6.53
C MET A 129 11.96 -6.22 -5.17
N TYR A 130 10.90 -5.64 -4.62
CA TYR A 130 10.95 -4.95 -3.33
C TYR A 130 11.38 -5.89 -2.19
N PHE A 131 10.70 -7.02 -1.99
CA PHE A 131 11.06 -7.98 -0.94
C PHE A 131 12.38 -8.70 -1.21
N TYR A 132 12.91 -8.65 -2.44
CA TYR A 132 14.27 -9.10 -2.71
C TYR A 132 15.30 -8.07 -2.24
N ILE A 133 15.06 -6.77 -2.49
CA ILE A 133 15.97 -5.65 -2.18
C ILE A 133 15.91 -5.24 -0.70
N SER A 134 14.71 -5.26 -0.11
CA SER A 134 14.44 -4.93 1.28
C SER A 134 13.61 -6.07 1.90
N PRO A 135 14.24 -7.25 2.09
CA PRO A 135 13.64 -8.37 2.79
C PRO A 135 13.30 -7.99 4.24
N THR A 136 12.34 -8.71 4.82
CA THR A 136 11.84 -8.47 6.18
C THR A 136 12.82 -8.86 7.27
N ALA A 137 13.67 -9.86 7.02
CA ALA A 137 14.81 -10.12 7.88
C ALA A 137 15.86 -9.01 7.71
N VAL A 138 16.66 -8.75 8.74
CA VAL A 138 17.71 -7.72 8.68
C VAL A 138 18.83 -8.19 7.75
N PHE A 139 18.83 -7.77 6.49
CA PHE A 139 19.97 -8.00 5.59
C PHE A 139 20.86 -6.75 5.62
N HIS A 140 22.14 -6.88 5.99
CA HIS A 140 23.08 -5.76 5.86
C HIS A 140 23.68 -5.76 4.46
N ARG A 141 22.94 -5.20 3.52
CA ARG A 141 23.52 -4.82 2.22
C ARG A 141 24.36 -3.57 2.38
N THR A 142 25.45 -3.48 1.63
CA THR A 142 26.14 -2.20 1.52
C THR A 142 25.25 -1.20 0.80
N GLU A 143 25.32 0.08 1.17
CA GLU A 143 24.53 1.15 0.54
C GLU A 143 24.67 1.14 -0.99
N ASN A 144 25.88 0.87 -1.50
CA ASN A 144 26.15 0.78 -2.94
C ASN A 144 25.43 -0.40 -3.62
N GLU A 145 25.36 -1.55 -2.96
CA GLU A 145 24.62 -2.72 -3.48
C GLU A 145 23.12 -2.44 -3.54
N GLU A 146 22.55 -1.82 -2.50
CA GLU A 146 21.14 -1.43 -2.50
C GLU A 146 20.83 -0.44 -3.62
N ILE A 147 21.64 0.60 -3.77
CA ILE A 147 21.50 1.58 -4.86
C ILE A 147 21.54 0.87 -6.22
N PHE A 148 22.48 -0.06 -6.44
CA PHE A 148 22.58 -0.79 -7.70
C PHE A 148 21.36 -1.67 -7.97
N LEU A 149 20.82 -2.34 -6.95
CA LEU A 149 19.61 -3.13 -7.08
C LEU A 149 18.39 -2.26 -7.39
N TYR A 150 18.24 -1.11 -6.74
CA TYR A 150 17.19 -0.14 -7.05
C TYR A 150 17.34 0.44 -8.47
N LEU A 151 18.55 0.74 -8.92
CA LEU A 151 18.81 1.14 -10.31
C LEU A 151 18.41 0.04 -11.31
N THR A 152 18.67 -1.22 -10.97
CA THR A 152 18.22 -2.37 -11.78
C THR A 152 16.69 -2.44 -11.83
N MET A 153 16.01 -2.24 -10.70
CA MET A 153 14.54 -2.16 -10.63
C MET A 153 13.98 -1.00 -11.47
N ALA A 154 14.64 0.17 -11.44
CA ALA A 154 14.28 1.32 -12.28
C ALA A 154 14.48 1.02 -13.77
N PHE A 155 15.56 0.33 -14.15
CA PHE A 155 15.82 -0.09 -15.52
C PHE A 155 14.76 -1.07 -16.04
N ILE A 156 14.40 -2.08 -15.24
CA ILE A 156 13.30 -3.02 -15.58
C ILE A 156 11.99 -2.26 -15.82
N ASN A 157 11.66 -1.31 -14.94
CA ASN A 157 10.46 -0.48 -15.10
C ASN A 157 10.53 0.43 -16.34
N ALA A 158 11.71 0.95 -16.70
CA ALA A 158 11.91 1.70 -17.94
C ALA A 158 11.66 0.82 -19.19
N LEU A 159 12.12 -0.44 -19.18
CA LEU A 159 11.82 -1.39 -20.24
C LEU A 159 10.32 -1.68 -20.35
N ILE A 160 9.64 -1.91 -19.21
CA ILE A 160 8.18 -2.10 -19.17
C ILE A 160 7.46 -0.88 -19.74
N PHE A 161 7.84 0.32 -19.30
CA PHE A 161 7.27 1.57 -19.79
C PHE A 161 7.42 1.70 -21.30
N LEU A 162 8.63 1.46 -21.84
CA LEU A 162 8.89 1.50 -23.28
C LEU A 162 8.11 0.43 -24.05
N PHE A 163 8.00 -0.78 -23.51
CA PHE A 163 7.28 -1.89 -24.11
C PHE A 163 5.77 -1.62 -24.24
N VAL A 164 5.16 -1.09 -23.17
CA VAL A 164 3.75 -0.69 -23.17
C VAL A 164 3.52 0.53 -24.06
N LYS A 165 4.43 1.51 -24.03
CA LYS A 165 4.36 2.70 -24.88
C LYS A 165 4.46 2.37 -26.37
N LYS A 166 5.27 1.37 -26.74
CA LYS A 166 5.34 0.80 -28.11
C LYS A 166 4.13 -0.06 -28.51
N GLN A 167 3.09 -0.13 -27.68
CA GLN A 167 1.83 -0.85 -27.95
C GLN A 167 1.96 -2.38 -28.04
N TYR A 168 3.06 -2.98 -27.57
CA TYR A 168 3.16 -4.44 -27.45
C TYR A 168 2.19 -4.99 -26.40
N VAL A 169 1.95 -4.22 -25.33
CA VAL A 169 0.94 -4.45 -24.31
C VAL A 169 0.06 -3.22 -24.21
N LYS A 170 -1.27 -3.39 -24.28
CA LYS A 170 -2.23 -2.28 -24.25
C LYS A 170 -2.76 -2.05 -22.85
N SER A 171 -1.94 -1.44 -21.98
CA SER A 171 -2.30 -1.18 -20.58
C SER A 171 -1.90 0.23 -20.14
N PRO A 172 -2.83 1.21 -20.18
CA PRO A 172 -2.55 2.55 -19.67
C PRO A 172 -2.14 2.55 -18.20
N ILE A 173 -2.75 1.68 -17.38
CA ILE A 173 -2.46 1.57 -15.95
C ILE A 173 -1.01 1.15 -15.73
N VAL A 174 -0.51 0.12 -16.42
CA VAL A 174 0.88 -0.33 -16.29
C VAL A 174 1.85 0.70 -16.85
N MET A 175 1.50 1.43 -17.92
CA MET A 175 2.31 2.53 -18.42
C MET A 175 2.54 3.62 -17.37
N TYR A 176 1.45 4.11 -16.75
CA TYR A 176 1.56 5.12 -15.69
C TYR A 176 2.25 4.55 -14.45
N GLY A 177 1.90 3.32 -14.05
CA GLY A 177 2.50 2.65 -12.90
C GLY A 177 4.02 2.49 -13.04
N ALA A 178 4.51 1.98 -14.16
CA ALA A 178 5.94 1.82 -14.42
C ALA A 178 6.67 3.18 -14.39
N PHE A 179 6.08 4.22 -14.97
CA PHE A 179 6.67 5.56 -14.97
C PHE A 179 6.72 6.18 -13.57
N ILE A 180 5.67 6.00 -12.76
CA ILE A 180 5.64 6.44 -11.36
C ILE A 180 6.70 5.70 -10.54
N VAL A 181 6.82 4.38 -10.71
CA VAL A 181 7.82 3.57 -9.99
C VAL A 181 9.24 4.00 -10.31
N ILE A 182 9.56 4.34 -11.57
CA ILE A 182 10.87 4.90 -11.94
C ILE A 182 11.17 6.15 -11.11
N HIS A 183 10.25 7.12 -11.12
CA HIS A 183 10.43 8.37 -10.36
C HIS A 183 10.51 8.14 -8.85
N PHE A 184 9.68 7.24 -8.32
CA PHE A 184 9.70 6.88 -6.90
C PHE A 184 11.05 6.30 -6.49
N ILE A 185 11.56 5.31 -7.24
CA ILE A 185 12.86 4.70 -6.97
C ILE A 185 13.95 5.76 -6.96
N PHE A 186 14.05 6.57 -8.02
CA PHE A 186 15.07 7.62 -8.09
C PHE A 186 14.98 8.62 -6.93
N LEU A 187 13.78 9.03 -6.51
CA LEU A 187 13.59 9.88 -5.33
C LEU A 187 14.12 9.19 -4.06
N SER A 188 13.83 7.90 -3.89
CA SER A 188 14.28 7.13 -2.72
C SER A 188 15.81 7.02 -2.63
N ILE A 189 16.50 6.81 -3.76
CA ILE A 189 17.97 6.59 -3.79
C ILE A 189 18.80 7.84 -4.06
N SER A 190 18.19 8.99 -4.40
CA SER A 190 18.91 10.25 -4.67
C SER A 190 19.26 11.04 -3.40
N GLN A 191 19.45 10.38 -2.26
CA GLN A 191 19.79 11.09 -1.01
C GLN A 191 21.23 11.61 -1.06
N PRO A 192 21.48 12.83 -0.58
CA PRO A 192 22.82 13.43 -0.61
C PRO A 192 23.72 12.86 0.50
N ASN A 193 24.09 11.58 0.41
CA ASN A 193 25.10 10.98 1.31
C ASN A 193 26.55 11.29 0.89
N TYR A 194 26.74 12.23 -0.04
CA TYR A 194 28.02 12.71 -0.58
C TYR A 194 28.97 11.64 -1.14
N THR A 195 28.51 10.40 -1.37
CA THR A 195 29.28 9.38 -2.09
C THR A 195 29.28 9.66 -3.60
N VAL A 196 30.32 9.21 -4.32
CA VAL A 196 30.40 9.39 -5.78
C VAL A 196 29.19 8.77 -6.48
N LEU A 197 28.71 7.63 -5.99
CA LEU A 197 27.54 6.94 -6.54
C LEU A 197 26.25 7.73 -6.30
N SER A 198 25.99 8.21 -5.09
CA SER A 198 24.75 8.96 -4.78
C SER A 198 24.68 10.29 -5.56
N VAL A 199 25.80 10.99 -5.70
CA VAL A 199 25.90 12.19 -6.56
C VAL A 199 25.64 11.84 -8.02
N SER A 200 26.17 10.73 -8.52
CA SER A 200 25.94 10.27 -9.89
C SER A 200 24.46 9.94 -10.13
N VAL A 201 23.79 9.32 -9.16
CA VAL A 201 22.35 9.03 -9.20
C VAL A 201 21.54 10.32 -9.23
N LEU A 202 21.90 11.31 -8.40
CA LEU A 202 21.23 12.62 -8.39
C LEU A 202 21.35 13.33 -9.75
N ILE A 203 22.55 13.37 -10.33
CA ILE A 203 22.78 13.95 -11.66
C ILE A 203 21.96 13.21 -12.72
N ALA A 204 21.97 11.88 -12.71
CA ALA A 204 21.18 11.07 -13.62
C ALA A 204 19.68 11.35 -13.47
N TYR A 205 19.19 11.56 -12.25
CA TYR A 205 17.79 11.84 -12.00
C TYR A 205 17.37 13.26 -12.42
N ILE A 206 18.24 14.25 -12.24
CA ILE A 206 18.04 15.60 -12.79
C ILE A 206 17.96 15.54 -14.32
N ALA A 207 18.87 14.80 -14.97
CA ALA A 207 18.86 14.59 -16.40
C ALA A 207 17.56 13.90 -16.87
N LEU A 208 17.14 12.82 -16.20
CA LEU A 208 15.87 12.14 -16.48
C LEU A 208 14.66 13.09 -16.34
N SER A 209 14.66 13.92 -15.31
CA SER A 209 13.60 14.90 -15.06
C SER A 209 13.52 15.94 -16.19
N ILE A 210 14.66 16.51 -16.59
CA ILE A 210 14.72 17.48 -17.70
C ILE A 210 14.30 16.84 -19.03
N VAL A 211 14.84 15.66 -19.33
CA VAL A 211 14.53 14.91 -20.57
C VAL A 211 13.05 14.55 -20.63
N SER A 212 12.47 14.04 -19.54
CA SER A 212 11.05 13.67 -19.50
C SER A 212 10.13 14.88 -19.65
N LEU A 213 10.43 16.00 -18.99
CA LEU A 213 9.70 17.26 -19.14
C LEU A 213 9.76 17.78 -20.58
N PHE A 214 10.96 17.80 -21.19
CA PHE A 214 11.12 18.23 -22.58
C PHE A 214 10.40 17.30 -23.55
N TYR A 215 10.59 15.99 -23.40
CA TYR A 215 10.03 14.98 -24.29
C TYR A 215 8.49 15.00 -24.27
N PHE A 216 7.85 15.02 -23.09
CA PHE A 216 6.39 15.01 -22.97
C PHE A 216 5.73 16.39 -23.17
N SER A 217 6.52 17.47 -23.26
CA SER A 217 6.02 18.79 -23.61
C SER A 217 6.15 19.10 -25.10
N LYS A 218 7.26 18.72 -25.74
CA LYS A 218 7.61 19.13 -27.11
C LYS A 218 7.67 18.00 -28.14
N VAL A 219 8.20 16.83 -27.77
CA VAL A 219 8.44 15.74 -28.74
C VAL A 219 7.19 14.88 -28.94
N GLN A 220 6.66 14.30 -27.86
CA GLN A 220 5.47 13.47 -27.89
C GLN A 220 4.56 13.87 -26.74
N SER A 221 3.70 14.86 -27.00
CA SER A 221 2.89 15.48 -25.96
C SER A 221 1.98 14.47 -25.24
N HIS A 222 2.17 14.31 -23.94
CA HIS A 222 1.35 13.41 -23.14
C HIS A 222 1.07 13.98 -21.74
N LYS A 223 -0.14 14.51 -21.54
CA LYS A 223 -0.50 15.32 -20.37
C LYS A 223 -0.31 14.62 -19.03
N GLY A 224 -0.68 13.34 -18.94
CA GLY A 224 -0.58 12.58 -17.70
C GLY A 224 0.88 12.30 -17.30
N LEU A 225 1.73 11.99 -18.28
CA LEU A 225 3.15 11.67 -18.02
C LEU A 225 3.93 12.95 -17.73
N LEU A 226 3.65 14.03 -18.47
CA LEU A 226 4.17 15.35 -18.14
C LEU A 226 3.78 15.78 -16.72
N GLY A 227 2.54 15.53 -16.31
CA GLY A 227 2.09 15.81 -14.95
C GLY A 227 2.89 15.07 -13.88
N ILE A 228 3.13 13.77 -14.09
CA ILE A 228 3.98 12.96 -13.20
C ILE A 228 5.41 13.52 -13.17
N SER A 229 6.01 13.85 -14.32
CA SER A 229 7.36 14.43 -14.37
C SER A 229 7.47 15.77 -13.62
N ILE A 230 6.45 16.64 -13.72
CA ILE A 230 6.42 17.92 -13.00
C ILE A 230 6.35 17.67 -11.49
N VAL A 231 5.46 16.78 -11.04
CA VAL A 231 5.33 16.43 -9.62
C VAL A 231 6.59 15.77 -9.08
N ALA A 232 7.22 14.88 -9.85
CA ALA A 232 8.44 14.20 -9.44
C ALA A 232 9.64 15.15 -9.35
N ALA A 233 9.80 16.05 -10.32
CA ALA A 233 10.81 17.11 -10.27
C ALA A 233 10.58 18.07 -9.09
N ALA A 234 9.32 18.36 -8.79
CA ALA A 234 8.92 19.16 -7.64
C ALA A 234 9.33 18.51 -6.31
N LEU A 235 9.00 17.23 -6.15
CA LEU A 235 9.37 16.44 -4.97
C LEU A 235 10.89 16.33 -4.82
N LEU A 236 11.63 16.19 -5.91
CA LEU A 236 13.10 16.17 -5.88
C LEU A 236 13.64 17.46 -5.27
N VAL A 237 13.19 18.63 -5.74
CA VAL A 237 13.64 19.93 -5.21
C VAL A 237 13.32 20.05 -3.72
N VAL A 238 12.10 19.70 -3.31
CA VAL A 238 11.69 19.75 -1.90
C VAL A 238 12.59 18.84 -1.06
N GLN A 239 12.77 17.59 -1.48
CA GLN A 239 13.57 16.60 -0.77
C GLN A 239 15.02 17.08 -0.56
N GLN A 240 15.68 17.60 -1.61
CA GLN A 240 17.06 18.07 -1.52
C GLN A 240 17.19 19.29 -0.60
N VAL A 241 16.25 20.23 -0.66
CA VAL A 241 16.24 21.40 0.22
C VAL A 241 15.99 20.99 1.68
N LEU A 242 15.08 20.06 1.94
CA LEU A 242 14.82 19.55 3.29
C LEU A 242 16.05 18.86 3.88
N TRP A 243 16.71 17.99 3.12
CA TRP A 243 17.94 17.35 3.56
C TRP A 243 19.03 18.38 3.91
N TYR A 244 19.27 19.34 3.01
CA TYR A 244 20.22 20.40 3.26
C TYR A 244 19.87 21.23 4.53
N LEU A 245 18.58 21.48 4.76
CA LEU A 245 18.10 22.17 5.96
C LEU A 245 18.30 21.34 7.24
N PHE A 246 18.12 20.02 7.20
CA PHE A 246 18.36 19.16 8.35
C PHE A 246 19.83 19.20 8.79
N ASP A 247 20.77 19.15 7.84
CA ASP A 247 22.20 19.15 8.15
C ASP A 247 22.74 20.55 8.49
N ASN A 248 22.12 21.61 7.95
CA ASN A 248 22.62 22.99 8.05
C ASN A 248 21.57 23.92 8.66
N TYR A 249 20.84 23.47 9.69
CA TYR A 249 19.78 24.26 10.30
C TYR A 249 20.34 25.53 10.96
N SER A 250 20.21 26.67 10.27
CA SER A 250 20.71 27.97 10.71
C SER A 250 19.88 29.12 10.12
N GLU A 251 20.02 30.32 10.69
CA GLU A 251 19.33 31.53 10.20
C GLU A 251 19.67 31.81 8.73
N LEU A 252 20.96 31.79 8.38
CA LEU A 252 21.42 32.04 7.02
C LEU A 252 20.82 31.03 6.04
N THR A 253 20.83 29.75 6.39
CA THR A 253 20.25 28.69 5.55
C THR A 253 18.76 28.92 5.31
N LEU A 254 18.00 29.26 6.35
CA LEU A 254 16.57 29.50 6.23
C LEU A 254 16.26 30.78 5.43
N PHE A 255 17.08 31.83 5.56
CA PHE A 255 17.01 33.02 4.69
C PHE A 255 17.30 32.69 3.23
N LEU A 256 18.31 31.87 2.95
CA LEU A 256 18.64 31.43 1.60
C LEU A 256 17.50 30.61 0.98
N VAL A 257 16.90 29.69 1.75
CA VAL A 257 15.73 28.93 1.27
C VAL A 257 14.53 29.83 1.04
N LEU A 258 14.28 30.80 1.93
CA LEU A 258 13.21 31.78 1.72
C LEU A 258 13.46 32.64 0.47
N GLY A 259 14.69 33.10 0.26
CA GLY A 259 15.11 33.81 -0.94
C GLY A 259 14.94 32.96 -2.21
N PHE A 260 15.30 31.67 -2.14
CA PHE A 260 15.04 30.70 -3.20
C PHE A 260 13.55 30.58 -3.50
N VAL A 261 12.67 30.51 -2.49
CA VAL A 261 11.22 30.47 -2.68
C VAL A 261 10.72 31.72 -3.44
N PHE A 262 11.19 32.92 -3.08
CA PHE A 262 10.85 34.14 -3.79
C PHE A 262 11.32 34.11 -5.25
N LEU A 263 12.58 33.75 -5.49
CA LEU A 263 13.13 33.62 -6.84
C LEU A 263 12.41 32.56 -7.67
N PHE A 264 12.08 31.43 -7.07
CA PHE A 264 11.40 30.31 -7.72
C PHE A 264 9.98 30.69 -8.14
N VAL A 265 9.23 31.35 -7.26
CA VAL A 265 7.90 31.87 -7.62
C VAL A 265 8.01 32.96 -8.69
N ALA A 266 8.95 33.91 -8.58
CA ALA A 266 9.14 34.96 -9.57
C ALA A 266 9.51 34.40 -10.96
N ALA A 267 10.48 33.48 -11.01
CA ALA A 267 10.91 32.79 -12.22
C ALA A 267 9.76 32.02 -12.86
N SER A 268 8.90 31.38 -12.05
CA SER A 268 7.74 30.67 -12.58
C SER A 268 6.70 31.57 -13.23
N VAL A 269 6.45 32.75 -12.66
CA VAL A 269 5.51 33.73 -13.20
C VAL A 269 6.04 34.25 -14.53
N TRP A 270 7.33 34.58 -14.58
CA TRP A 270 8.02 34.94 -15.81
C TRP A 270 7.89 33.84 -16.86
N PHE A 271 8.18 32.58 -16.50
CA PHE A 271 8.10 31.45 -17.41
C PHE A 271 6.68 31.20 -17.95
N ILE A 272 5.65 31.29 -17.11
CA ILE A 272 4.24 31.12 -17.52
C ILE A 272 3.83 32.22 -18.50
N ASN A 273 4.27 33.45 -18.25
CA ASN A 273 4.01 34.59 -19.14
C ASN A 273 4.76 34.44 -20.47
N TRP A 274 6.04 34.08 -20.43
CA TRP A 274 6.83 33.78 -21.62
C TRP A 274 6.17 32.68 -22.48
N LEU A 275 5.73 31.61 -21.84
CA LEU A 275 5.04 30.48 -22.46
C LEU A 275 3.65 30.86 -23.00
N SER A 276 3.03 31.91 -22.46
CA SER A 276 1.79 32.51 -22.99
C SER A 276 2.00 33.35 -24.23
N LEU A 277 3.18 33.96 -24.38
CA LEU A 277 3.54 34.82 -25.51
C LEU A 277 4.03 34.01 -26.72
N HIS A 278 4.71 32.89 -26.49
CA HIS A 278 5.37 32.09 -27.53
C HIS A 278 4.60 30.83 -27.92
N THR A 279 3.38 30.63 -27.44
CA THR A 279 2.56 29.46 -27.75
C THR A 279 1.11 29.87 -27.93
N ASP A 280 0.44 29.32 -28.95
CA ASP A 280 -0.94 29.66 -29.28
C ASP A 280 -1.89 29.43 -28.08
N ALA A 281 -2.50 30.51 -27.60
CA ALA A 281 -3.28 30.56 -26.36
C ALA A 281 -4.55 29.69 -26.41
N GLN A 282 -5.02 29.32 -27.61
CA GLN A 282 -6.19 28.47 -27.77
C GLN A 282 -5.94 26.98 -27.49
N GLN A 283 -4.67 26.54 -27.45
CA GLN A 283 -4.36 25.12 -27.28
C GLN A 283 -4.79 24.62 -25.88
N LYS A 284 -5.79 23.74 -25.83
CA LYS A 284 -6.31 23.13 -24.59
C LYS A 284 -5.22 22.38 -23.79
N SER A 285 -4.15 21.91 -24.44
CA SER A 285 -2.98 21.33 -23.77
C SER A 285 -2.21 22.36 -22.94
N LEU A 286 -1.96 23.54 -23.49
CA LEU A 286 -1.19 24.61 -22.83
C LEU A 286 -1.84 25.06 -21.52
N ARG A 287 -3.17 25.22 -21.52
CA ARG A 287 -3.93 25.57 -20.31
C ARG A 287 -3.76 24.56 -19.19
N VAL A 288 -3.79 23.27 -19.52
CA VAL A 288 -3.60 22.19 -18.54
C VAL A 288 -2.17 22.17 -18.02
N ILE A 289 -1.17 22.34 -18.90
CA ILE A 289 0.24 22.41 -18.51
C ILE A 289 0.48 23.55 -17.52
N LYS A 290 -0.03 24.75 -17.82
CA LYS A 290 0.05 25.90 -16.91
C LYS A 290 -0.56 25.61 -15.55
N GLN A 291 -1.73 24.98 -15.49
CA GLN A 291 -2.37 24.62 -14.23
C GLN A 291 -1.53 23.65 -13.40
N ILE A 292 -0.98 22.61 -14.02
CA ILE A 292 -0.14 21.63 -13.33
C ILE A 292 1.13 22.29 -12.79
N ILE A 293 1.79 23.12 -13.61
CA ILE A 293 2.98 23.88 -13.21
C ILE A 293 2.66 24.78 -12.01
N ILE A 294 1.57 25.56 -12.06
CA ILE A 294 1.14 26.42 -10.96
C ILE A 294 0.90 25.62 -9.68
N ILE A 295 0.17 24.51 -9.75
CA ILE A 295 -0.11 23.65 -8.58
C ILE A 295 1.19 23.11 -7.98
N GLY A 296 2.10 22.59 -8.82
CA GLY A 296 3.37 22.05 -8.37
C GLY A 296 4.24 23.11 -7.69
N ILE A 297 4.43 24.27 -8.32
CA ILE A 297 5.22 25.36 -7.76
C ILE A 297 4.60 25.88 -6.46
N THR A 298 3.28 26.09 -6.44
CA THR A 298 2.59 26.53 -5.23
C THR A 298 2.81 25.55 -4.08
N ALA A 299 2.71 24.23 -4.31
CA ALA A 299 2.95 23.24 -3.27
C ALA A 299 4.39 23.30 -2.73
N ILE A 300 5.40 23.29 -3.61
CA ILE A 300 6.82 23.39 -3.23
C ILE A 300 7.09 24.67 -2.44
N ALA A 301 6.72 25.81 -3.03
CA ALA A 301 6.99 27.13 -2.49
C ALA A 301 6.29 27.33 -1.14
N SER A 302 5.10 26.75 -0.96
CA SER A 302 4.38 26.83 0.30
C SER A 302 4.95 25.96 1.40
N ILE A 303 5.37 24.73 1.08
CA ILE A 303 6.06 23.86 2.05
C ILE A 303 7.36 24.53 2.49
N LEU A 304 8.24 24.86 1.54
CA LEU A 304 9.54 25.47 1.83
C LEU A 304 9.38 26.83 2.54
N GLY A 305 8.47 27.68 2.06
CA GLY A 305 8.20 28.97 2.69
C GLY A 305 7.68 28.83 4.12
N SER A 306 6.82 27.83 4.39
CA SER A 306 6.30 27.60 5.75
C SER A 306 7.39 27.14 6.71
N ILE A 307 8.29 26.25 6.26
CA ILE A 307 9.43 25.76 7.05
C ILE A 307 10.43 26.87 7.30
N SER A 308 10.78 27.67 6.28
CA SER A 308 11.70 28.79 6.43
C SER A 308 11.17 29.84 7.39
N ILE A 309 9.91 30.27 7.25
CA ILE A 309 9.32 31.30 8.12
C ILE A 309 9.18 30.78 9.56
N GLY A 310 8.65 29.56 9.72
CA GLY A 310 8.52 28.93 11.04
C GLY A 310 9.89 28.75 11.72
N GLY A 311 10.88 28.26 10.98
CA GLY A 311 12.24 28.08 11.49
C GLY A 311 12.91 29.39 11.88
N LEU A 312 12.81 30.43 11.04
CA LEU A 312 13.41 31.76 11.33
C LEU A 312 12.81 32.37 12.59
N VAL A 313 11.48 32.37 12.71
CA VAL A 313 10.82 32.89 13.91
C VAL A 313 11.24 32.09 15.14
N THR A 314 11.36 30.77 15.03
CA THR A 314 11.82 29.91 16.14
C THR A 314 13.24 30.25 16.56
N LEU A 315 14.16 30.41 15.60
CA LEU A 315 15.55 30.78 15.90
C LEU A 315 15.66 32.17 16.53
N PHE A 316 14.90 33.16 16.04
CA PHE A 316 14.95 34.52 16.56
C PHE A 316 14.31 34.68 17.94
N THR A 317 13.22 33.95 18.20
CA THR A 317 12.49 34.07 19.47
C THR A 317 12.96 33.07 20.52
N GLY A 318 13.75 32.06 20.13
CA GLY A 318 14.16 30.95 20.97
C GLY A 318 13.09 29.87 21.19
N GLU A 319 11.83 30.14 20.80
CA GLU A 319 10.70 29.24 21.04
C GLU A 319 9.71 29.25 19.86
N TYR A 320 9.03 28.12 19.61
CA TYR A 320 7.94 28.07 18.64
C TYR A 320 6.63 28.60 19.27
N SER A 321 6.45 29.92 19.32
CA SER A 321 5.22 30.52 19.87
C SER A 321 4.01 30.26 18.97
N GLN A 322 3.14 29.35 19.38
CA GLN A 322 1.96 28.91 18.62
C GLN A 322 0.99 30.05 18.31
N ASN A 323 0.73 30.92 19.28
CA ASN A 323 -0.16 32.07 19.09
C ASN A 323 0.41 33.05 18.05
N PHE A 324 1.71 33.33 18.13
CA PHE A 324 2.39 34.22 17.21
C PHE A 324 2.46 33.66 15.78
N MET A 325 2.74 32.36 15.66
CA MET A 325 2.74 31.65 14.38
C MET A 325 1.36 31.62 13.75
N MET A 326 0.30 31.42 14.56
CA MET A 326 -1.06 31.50 14.07
C MET A 326 -1.38 32.90 13.53
N LEU A 327 -0.99 33.95 14.25
CA LEU A 327 -1.19 35.34 13.82
C LEU A 327 -0.46 35.65 12.50
N ILE A 328 0.84 35.36 12.43
CA ILE A 328 1.66 35.60 11.23
C ILE A 328 1.14 34.77 10.05
N GLY A 329 0.89 33.47 10.26
CA GLY A 329 0.35 32.60 9.22
C GLY A 329 -0.99 33.10 8.70
N THR A 330 -1.86 33.59 9.60
CA THR A 330 -3.16 34.19 9.21
C THR A 330 -2.96 35.47 8.40
N ALA A 331 -2.04 36.35 8.81
CA ALA A 331 -1.73 37.58 8.08
C ALA A 331 -1.18 37.27 6.67
N ILE A 332 -0.27 36.31 6.55
CA ILE A 332 0.26 35.83 5.26
C ILE A 332 -0.87 35.25 4.40
N MET A 333 -1.77 34.45 4.99
CA MET A 333 -2.91 33.88 4.27
C MET A 333 -3.85 34.99 3.74
N LEU A 334 -4.12 36.02 4.54
CA LEU A 334 -4.99 37.14 4.16
C LEU A 334 -4.37 38.09 3.13
N SER A 335 -3.05 38.13 3.03
CA SER A 335 -2.34 38.88 1.98
C SER A 335 -2.81 38.50 0.56
N PHE A 336 -3.35 37.28 0.39
CA PHE A 336 -4.01 36.78 -0.81
C PHE A 336 -5.01 37.77 -1.45
N PHE A 337 -5.77 38.50 -0.62
CA PHE A 337 -6.83 39.42 -1.10
C PHE A 337 -6.27 40.74 -1.62
N PHE A 338 -5.14 41.19 -1.10
CA PHE A 338 -4.55 42.48 -1.45
C PHE A 338 -3.72 42.42 -2.75
N ILE A 339 -3.30 41.24 -3.17
CA ILE A 339 -2.53 41.06 -4.40
C ILE A 339 -3.44 41.12 -5.63
N LYS A 340 -3.00 41.74 -6.74
CA LYS A 340 -3.78 41.80 -7.99
C LYS A 340 -3.99 40.40 -8.60
N ALA A 341 -5.14 40.18 -9.24
CA ALA A 341 -5.54 38.88 -9.80
C ALA A 341 -4.63 38.34 -10.92
N ALA A 342 -3.73 39.17 -11.46
CA ALA A 342 -2.89 38.86 -12.61
C ALA A 342 -1.78 37.82 -12.34
N ILE A 343 -1.51 37.45 -11.08
CA ILE A 343 -0.45 36.50 -10.73
C ILE A 343 -0.99 35.38 -9.82
N PRO A 344 -1.63 34.33 -10.39
CA PRO A 344 -2.23 33.25 -9.62
C PRO A 344 -1.23 32.51 -8.71
N THR A 345 -0.01 32.24 -9.19
CA THR A 345 1.00 31.48 -8.45
C THR A 345 1.34 32.14 -7.11
N VAL A 346 1.68 33.44 -7.11
CA VAL A 346 2.02 34.20 -5.89
C VAL A 346 0.87 34.16 -4.88
N LYS A 347 -0.36 34.40 -5.37
CA LYS A 347 -1.56 34.37 -4.51
C LYS A 347 -1.71 33.04 -3.81
N TYR A 348 -1.74 31.94 -4.58
CA TYR A 348 -1.97 30.62 -4.00
C TYR A 348 -0.83 30.17 -3.11
N THR A 349 0.41 30.55 -3.44
CA THR A 349 1.56 30.29 -2.57
C THR A 349 1.36 30.98 -1.22
N LEU A 350 1.03 32.27 -1.19
CA LEU A 350 0.81 32.98 0.08
C LEU A 350 -0.36 32.41 0.88
N PHE A 351 -1.48 32.09 0.22
CA PHE A 351 -2.62 31.45 0.87
C PHE A 351 -2.22 30.12 1.53
N MET A 352 -1.54 29.24 0.78
CA MET A 352 -1.15 27.92 1.27
C MET A 352 -0.01 27.99 2.30
N THR A 353 0.98 28.87 2.14
CA THR A 353 2.04 29.10 3.13
C THR A 353 1.44 29.57 4.45
N GLY A 354 0.59 30.59 4.38
CA GLY A 354 -0.09 31.12 5.55
C GLY A 354 -0.97 30.07 6.22
N PHE A 355 -1.70 29.27 5.44
CA PHE A 355 -2.48 28.14 5.93
C PHE A 355 -1.62 27.07 6.62
N LEU A 356 -0.49 26.66 6.03
CA LEU A 356 0.36 25.63 6.64
C LEU A 356 0.90 26.09 8.00
N ILE A 357 1.36 27.34 8.09
CA ILE A 357 1.85 27.91 9.36
C ILE A 357 0.71 28.03 10.38
N SER A 358 -0.37 28.70 10.01
CA SER A 358 -1.46 28.99 10.94
C SER A 358 -2.32 27.77 11.28
N GLY A 359 -2.51 26.85 10.34
CA GLY A 359 -3.28 25.62 10.52
C GLY A 359 -2.61 24.63 11.45
N VAL A 360 -1.28 24.44 11.35
CA VAL A 360 -0.52 23.64 12.33
C VAL A 360 -0.59 24.29 13.71
N SER A 361 -0.41 25.61 13.77
CA SER A 361 -0.48 26.36 15.02
C SER A 361 -1.87 26.30 15.67
N ALA A 362 -2.93 26.34 14.86
CA ALA A 362 -4.32 26.32 15.32
C ALA A 362 -4.69 25.07 16.14
N PHE A 363 -3.93 23.97 16.01
CA PHE A 363 -4.14 22.79 16.85
C PHE A 363 -3.76 23.00 18.32
N PHE A 364 -2.85 23.92 18.59
CA PHE A 364 -2.25 24.07 19.91
C PHE A 364 -2.65 25.37 20.63
N VAL A 365 -3.26 26.32 19.92
CA VAL A 365 -3.77 27.56 20.53
C VAL A 365 -5.02 27.32 21.41
N TYR A 366 -5.32 28.34 22.22
CA TYR A 366 -6.56 28.42 23.00
C TYR A 366 -7.82 28.36 22.13
N ASP A 367 -8.89 27.80 22.69
CA ASP A 367 -10.14 27.51 21.99
C ASP A 367 -10.77 28.73 21.33
N VAL A 368 -10.78 29.88 22.03
CA VAL A 368 -11.32 31.13 21.50
C VAL A 368 -10.60 31.52 20.19
N LEU A 369 -9.28 31.40 20.17
CA LEU A 369 -8.46 31.70 19.00
C LEU A 369 -8.71 30.70 17.87
N PHE A 370 -8.87 29.42 18.18
CA PHE A 370 -9.23 28.39 17.21
C PHE A 370 -10.60 28.68 16.56
N PHE A 371 -11.64 29.00 17.34
CA PHE A 371 -12.96 29.30 16.79
C PHE A 371 -12.99 30.61 15.99
N ILE A 372 -12.21 31.62 16.38
CA ILE A 372 -12.00 32.82 15.55
C ILE A 372 -11.35 32.44 14.21
N TYR A 373 -10.31 31.60 14.25
CA TYR A 373 -9.64 31.11 13.04
C TYR A 373 -10.59 30.28 12.16
N LEU A 374 -11.46 29.46 12.75
CA LEU A 374 -12.47 28.72 12.00
C LEU A 374 -13.54 29.65 11.39
N ALA A 375 -13.97 30.69 12.10
CA ALA A 375 -14.88 31.70 11.57
C ALA A 375 -14.26 32.45 10.39
N LEU A 376 -12.94 32.67 10.40
CA LEU A 376 -12.21 33.20 9.26
C LEU A 376 -12.39 32.32 8.02
N PHE A 377 -12.30 30.99 8.14
CA PHE A 377 -12.52 30.08 7.01
C PHE A 377 -13.92 30.23 6.39
N VAL A 378 -14.95 30.40 7.21
CA VAL A 378 -16.32 30.65 6.74
C VAL A 378 -16.39 31.98 5.98
N SER A 379 -15.76 33.04 6.50
CA SER A 379 -15.64 34.32 5.82
C SER A 379 -14.90 34.20 4.47
N LEU A 380 -13.78 33.47 4.46
CA LEU A 380 -12.97 33.22 3.27
C LEU A 380 -13.75 32.50 2.15
N LEU A 381 -14.67 31.59 2.50
CA LEU A 381 -15.55 30.93 1.53
C LEU A 381 -16.45 31.94 0.79
N TRP A 382 -16.91 32.98 1.49
CA TRP A 382 -17.75 34.03 0.92
C TRP A 382 -16.96 34.91 -0.06
N PHE A 383 -15.77 35.35 0.34
CA PHE A 383 -14.95 36.29 -0.43
C PHE A 383 -14.15 35.64 -1.57
N ALA A 384 -13.78 34.36 -1.45
CA ALA A 384 -13.02 33.67 -2.50
C ALA A 384 -13.83 33.64 -3.80
N LYS A 385 -13.37 34.24 -4.89
CA LYS A 385 -14.10 34.22 -6.18
C LYS A 385 -13.91 32.91 -6.96
N GLN A 386 -12.81 32.19 -6.70
CA GLN A 386 -12.45 31.00 -7.46
C GLN A 386 -13.01 29.71 -6.84
N LYS A 387 -13.68 28.88 -7.65
CA LYS A 387 -14.33 27.64 -7.21
C LYS A 387 -13.34 26.64 -6.59
N SER A 388 -12.14 26.51 -7.15
CA SER A 388 -11.09 25.62 -6.64
C SER A 388 -10.64 26.01 -5.23
N LEU A 389 -10.40 27.30 -5.01
CA LEU A 389 -10.00 27.83 -3.71
C LEU A 389 -11.11 27.63 -2.66
N ARG A 390 -12.36 27.88 -3.03
CA ARG A 390 -13.50 27.63 -2.13
C ARG A 390 -13.58 26.15 -1.70
N VAL A 391 -13.36 25.22 -2.63
CA VAL A 391 -13.32 23.78 -2.30
C VAL A 391 -12.16 23.48 -1.34
N ALA A 392 -10.97 24.03 -1.59
CA ALA A 392 -9.82 23.86 -0.72
C ALA A 392 -10.08 24.39 0.71
N ILE A 393 -10.59 25.62 0.83
CA ILE A 393 -10.97 26.21 2.13
C ILE A 393 -11.99 25.31 2.85
N TYR A 394 -13.02 24.82 2.12
CA TYR A 394 -14.03 23.93 2.68
C TYR A 394 -13.47 22.61 3.19
N THR A 395 -12.55 21.99 2.44
CA THR A 395 -11.90 20.73 2.87
C THR A 395 -10.98 20.95 4.07
N LEU A 396 -10.21 22.04 4.07
CA LEU A 396 -9.24 22.34 5.13
C LEU A 396 -9.94 22.69 6.45
N ALA A 397 -11.05 23.45 6.40
CA ALA A 397 -11.84 23.74 7.59
C ALA A 397 -12.35 22.46 8.28
N GLN A 398 -12.80 21.48 7.51
CA GLN A 398 -13.30 20.21 8.07
C GLN A 398 -12.17 19.35 8.64
N LEU A 399 -10.99 19.36 8.02
CA LEU A 399 -9.81 18.69 8.57
C LEU A 399 -9.41 19.28 9.93
N LEU A 400 -9.44 20.62 10.06
CA LEU A 400 -9.17 21.30 11.33
C LEU A 400 -10.16 20.89 12.43
N ILE A 401 -11.45 20.85 12.11
CA ILE A 401 -12.51 20.42 13.04
C ILE A 401 -12.29 18.96 13.46
N LEU A 402 -12.04 18.07 12.49
CA LEU A 402 -11.88 16.64 12.72
C LEU A 402 -10.70 16.33 13.66
N ILE A 403 -9.62 17.11 13.57
CA ILE A 403 -8.44 16.90 14.41
C ILE A 403 -8.61 17.58 15.77
N LYS A 404 -8.98 18.87 15.82
CA LYS A 404 -8.96 19.67 17.06
C LYS A 404 -10.02 19.22 18.08
N LEU A 405 -11.27 19.02 17.66
CA LEU A 405 -12.36 18.75 18.59
C LEU A 405 -12.16 17.45 19.41
N PRO A 406 -11.91 16.28 18.79
CA PRO A 406 -11.77 15.04 19.54
C PRO A 406 -10.45 14.97 20.31
N THR A 407 -9.40 15.67 19.88
CA THR A 407 -8.11 15.67 20.60
C THR A 407 -8.13 16.58 21.82
N THR A 408 -8.76 17.75 21.73
CA THR A 408 -8.79 18.72 22.84
C THR A 408 -9.91 18.43 23.84
N TYR A 409 -11.07 17.94 23.37
CA TYR A 409 -12.25 17.69 24.20
C TYR A 409 -12.59 16.20 24.29
N TYR A 410 -11.60 15.31 24.36
CA TYR A 410 -11.83 13.87 24.30
C TYR A 410 -12.81 13.34 25.38
N GLU A 411 -12.91 14.00 26.54
CA GLU A 411 -13.86 13.65 27.61
C GLU A 411 -15.31 14.05 27.30
N ALA A 412 -15.50 15.16 26.57
CA ALA A 412 -16.83 15.74 26.31
C ALA A 412 -17.36 15.43 24.91
N ILE A 413 -16.46 15.29 23.92
CA ILE A 413 -16.79 15.13 22.50
C ILE A 413 -16.06 13.89 21.98
N GLN A 414 -16.82 12.82 21.82
CA GLN A 414 -16.33 11.61 21.17
C GLN A 414 -16.17 11.84 19.65
N LEU A 415 -15.20 11.13 19.06
CA LEU A 415 -14.84 11.25 17.65
C LEU A 415 -16.01 10.94 16.71
N ASP A 416 -16.86 9.98 17.07
CA ASP A 416 -18.01 9.57 16.26
C ASP A 416 -19.06 10.69 16.14
N TYR A 417 -19.32 11.47 17.20
CA TYR A 417 -20.20 12.63 17.12
C TYR A 417 -19.67 13.70 16.14
N VAL A 418 -18.36 13.94 16.14
CA VAL A 418 -17.73 14.89 15.20
C VAL A 418 -17.86 14.37 13.77
N LEU A 419 -17.59 13.08 13.54
CA LEU A 419 -17.75 12.45 12.23
C LEU A 419 -19.21 12.52 11.74
N ILE A 420 -20.19 12.21 12.58
CA ILE A 420 -21.63 12.30 12.25
C ILE A 420 -21.99 13.74 11.85
N ALA A 421 -21.55 14.74 12.62
CA ALA A 421 -21.81 16.15 12.30
C ALA A 421 -21.20 16.55 10.95
N LEU A 422 -19.96 16.14 10.67
CA LEU A 422 -19.30 16.40 9.39
C LEU A 422 -19.97 15.66 8.22
N ILE A 423 -20.46 14.43 8.42
CA ILE A 423 -21.23 13.69 7.42
C ILE A 423 -22.52 14.45 7.08
N LEU A 424 -23.29 14.86 8.09
CA LEU A 424 -24.52 15.64 7.89
C LEU A 424 -24.25 16.93 7.11
N LEU A 425 -23.20 17.67 7.49
CA LEU A 425 -22.77 18.87 6.77
C LEU A 425 -22.48 18.57 5.29
N ASN A 426 -21.70 17.52 5.01
CA ASN A 426 -21.35 17.17 3.64
C ASN A 426 -22.55 16.69 2.81
N VAL A 427 -23.49 15.96 3.42
CA VAL A 427 -24.75 15.55 2.80
C VAL A 427 -25.59 16.77 2.43
N ILE A 428 -25.75 17.71 3.37
CA ILE A 428 -26.47 18.98 3.14
C ILE A 428 -25.82 19.75 1.98
N VAL A 429 -24.49 19.93 2.00
CA VAL A 429 -23.77 20.62 0.92
C VAL A 429 -23.92 19.89 -0.42
N CYS A 430 -23.85 18.56 -0.45
CA CYS A 430 -24.00 17.75 -1.66
C CYS A 430 -25.41 17.88 -2.29
N CYS A 431 -26.43 18.00 -1.44
CA CYS A 431 -27.83 18.16 -1.84
C CYS A 431 -28.12 19.59 -2.34
N LEU A 432 -27.65 20.60 -1.62
CA LEU A 432 -27.98 22.01 -1.90
C LEU A 432 -27.13 22.64 -3.00
N THR A 433 -25.90 22.17 -3.21
CA THR A 433 -25.00 22.80 -4.17
C THR A 433 -25.25 22.34 -5.62
N ALA A 434 -25.41 23.32 -6.52
CA ALA A 434 -25.37 23.10 -7.98
C ALA A 434 -23.92 23.04 -8.52
N CYS A 435 -22.92 23.44 -7.71
CA CYS A 435 -21.54 23.54 -8.14
C CYS A 435 -20.87 22.16 -8.14
N LEU A 436 -20.54 21.64 -9.34
CA LEU A 436 -20.01 20.28 -9.51
C LEU A 436 -18.75 19.97 -8.66
N PRO A 437 -17.72 20.85 -8.56
CA PRO A 437 -16.57 20.60 -7.70
C PRO A 437 -16.93 20.42 -6.23
N PHE A 438 -17.81 21.28 -5.70
CA PHE A 438 -18.30 21.17 -4.32
C PHE A 438 -19.05 19.88 -4.09
N LYS A 439 -19.96 19.52 -5.01
CA LYS A 439 -20.74 18.29 -4.94
C LYS A 439 -19.85 17.04 -4.91
N ARG A 440 -18.80 17.03 -5.74
CA ARG A 440 -17.84 15.91 -5.80
C ARG A 440 -16.99 15.84 -4.53
N SER A 441 -16.51 16.98 -4.04
CA SER A 441 -15.71 17.04 -2.82
C SER A 441 -16.51 16.61 -1.59
N SER A 442 -17.73 17.13 -1.42
CA SER A 442 -18.57 16.77 -0.28
C SER A 442 -19.00 15.32 -0.32
N LEU A 443 -19.26 14.76 -1.51
CA LEU A 443 -19.51 13.32 -1.66
C LEU A 443 -18.32 12.47 -1.20
N LEU A 444 -17.10 12.81 -1.61
CA LEU A 444 -15.90 12.09 -1.19
C LEU A 444 -15.71 12.17 0.33
N LEU A 445 -15.84 13.37 0.91
CA LEU A 445 -15.75 13.55 2.37
C LEU A 445 -16.84 12.77 3.11
N THR A 446 -18.06 12.69 2.56
CA THR A 446 -19.13 11.86 3.13
C THR A 446 -18.71 10.39 3.19
N PHE A 447 -18.15 9.84 2.10
CA PHE A 447 -17.66 8.46 2.09
C PHE A 447 -16.49 8.23 3.04
N ILE A 448 -15.52 9.16 3.08
CA ILE A 448 -14.36 9.08 3.98
C ILE A 448 -14.84 9.04 5.43
N PHE A 449 -15.62 10.03 5.86
CA PHE A 449 -16.05 10.13 7.26
C PHE A 449 -17.01 9.00 7.66
N SER A 450 -17.88 8.56 6.74
CA SER A 450 -18.78 7.43 7.02
C SER A 450 -18.02 6.11 7.16
N LEU A 451 -16.92 5.92 6.42
CA LEU A 451 -16.06 4.76 6.58
C LEU A 451 -15.26 4.85 7.88
N SER A 452 -14.74 6.04 8.21
CA SER A 452 -13.99 6.29 9.46
C SER A 452 -14.82 6.16 10.74
N LEU A 453 -16.15 6.19 10.65
CA LEU A 453 -17.06 5.88 11.76
C LEU A 453 -16.94 4.42 12.21
N ILE A 454 -16.58 3.52 11.29
CA ILE A 454 -16.39 2.10 11.60
C ILE A 454 -15.07 1.98 12.35
N GLY A 455 -15.11 1.38 13.54
CA GLY A 455 -13.98 1.27 14.44
C GLY A 455 -13.69 2.53 15.27
N SER A 456 -14.46 3.62 15.13
CA SER A 456 -14.25 4.83 15.94
C SER A 456 -14.82 4.72 17.35
N VAL A 457 -15.58 3.67 17.65
CA VAL A 457 -16.26 3.45 18.94
C VAL A 457 -15.97 2.04 19.43
N ASN A 458 -15.62 1.89 20.71
CA ASN A 458 -15.35 0.60 21.36
C ASN A 458 -16.63 -0.19 21.73
N SER A 459 -17.78 0.16 21.15
CA SER A 459 -19.08 -0.49 21.40
C SER A 459 -19.43 -1.41 20.23
N PRO A 460 -19.51 -2.74 20.43
CA PRO A 460 -19.86 -3.68 19.38
C PRO A 460 -21.16 -3.35 18.66
N THR A 461 -22.20 -2.97 19.40
CA THR A 461 -23.53 -2.69 18.84
C THR A 461 -23.53 -1.46 17.93
N LEU A 462 -22.88 -0.38 18.34
CA LEU A 462 -22.75 0.84 17.54
C LEU A 462 -21.89 0.60 16.32
N ASN A 463 -20.78 -0.12 16.46
CA ASN A 463 -19.88 -0.41 15.37
C ASN A 463 -20.53 -1.29 14.27
N ILE A 464 -21.30 -2.32 14.67
CA ILE A 464 -22.11 -3.12 13.74
C ILE A 464 -23.17 -2.22 13.06
N THR A 465 -23.81 -1.34 13.82
CA THR A 465 -24.81 -0.40 13.27
C THR A 465 -24.20 0.50 12.20
N TYR A 466 -23.04 1.11 12.46
CA TYR A 466 -22.33 1.94 11.49
C TYR A 466 -21.91 1.15 10.25
N SER A 467 -21.48 -0.10 10.42
CA SER A 467 -21.15 -0.99 9.30
C SER A 467 -22.36 -1.29 8.42
N ILE A 468 -23.52 -1.60 9.00
CA ILE A 468 -24.77 -1.84 8.27
C ILE A 468 -25.22 -0.55 7.55
N LEU A 469 -25.18 0.60 8.22
CA LEU A 469 -25.56 1.89 7.64
C LEU A 469 -24.65 2.24 6.46
N PHE A 470 -23.33 2.08 6.60
CA PHE A 470 -22.39 2.30 5.52
C PHE A 470 -22.65 1.37 4.34
N PHE A 471 -22.86 0.07 4.59
CA PHE A 471 -23.15 -0.90 3.55
C PHE A 471 -24.42 -0.55 2.77
N ALA A 472 -25.50 -0.20 3.49
CA ALA A 472 -26.77 0.19 2.88
C ALA A 472 -26.63 1.48 2.05
N PHE A 473 -26.02 2.52 2.62
CA PHE A 473 -25.78 3.81 1.96
C PHE A 473 -24.92 3.65 0.70
N SER A 474 -23.75 3.02 0.83
CA SER A 474 -22.79 2.85 -0.26
C SER A 474 -23.38 2.03 -1.40
N THR A 475 -24.09 0.95 -1.08
CA THR A 475 -24.76 0.09 -2.07
C THR A 475 -25.89 0.84 -2.78
N ALA A 476 -26.78 1.51 -2.04
CA ALA A 476 -27.87 2.29 -2.65
C ALA A 476 -27.32 3.39 -3.58
N PHE A 477 -26.26 4.08 -3.15
CA PHE A 477 -25.62 5.12 -3.93
C PHE A 477 -24.93 4.57 -5.19
N LEU A 478 -24.30 3.40 -5.08
CA LEU A 478 -23.68 2.69 -6.20
C LEU A 478 -24.72 2.34 -7.28
N PHE A 479 -25.86 1.75 -6.91
CA PHE A 479 -26.95 1.50 -7.87
C PHE A 479 -27.52 2.79 -8.46
N LYS A 480 -27.68 3.84 -7.65
CA LYS A 480 -28.13 5.17 -8.12
C LYS A 480 -27.16 5.79 -9.12
N SER A 481 -25.85 5.62 -8.93
CA SER A 481 -24.82 6.15 -9.81
C SER A 481 -24.82 5.48 -11.19
N VAL A 482 -24.97 4.15 -11.24
CA VAL A 482 -25.13 3.38 -12.48
C VAL A 482 -26.42 3.78 -13.20
N ARG A 483 -27.52 3.97 -12.46
CA ARG A 483 -28.79 4.39 -13.04
C ARG A 483 -28.72 5.75 -13.72
N LYS A 484 -27.93 6.68 -13.15
CA LYS A 484 -27.79 8.05 -13.66
C LYS A 484 -26.58 8.24 -14.58
N ASP A 485 -25.90 7.15 -14.99
CA ASP A 485 -24.67 7.14 -15.79
C ASP A 485 -23.58 8.11 -15.29
N LYS A 486 -23.45 8.20 -13.96
CA LYS A 486 -22.54 9.14 -13.31
C LYS A 486 -21.21 8.48 -13.01
N LYS A 487 -20.27 8.59 -13.96
CA LYS A 487 -18.96 7.92 -13.89
C LYS A 487 -18.17 8.22 -12.61
N PHE A 488 -18.06 9.49 -12.21
CA PHE A 488 -17.28 9.86 -11.02
C PHE A 488 -17.89 9.27 -9.75
N GLU A 489 -19.20 9.45 -9.56
CA GLU A 489 -19.95 8.92 -8.44
C GLU A 489 -19.88 7.39 -8.37
N PHE A 490 -20.00 6.72 -9.52
CA PHE A 490 -19.83 5.26 -9.60
C PHE A 490 -18.44 4.82 -9.17
N THR A 491 -17.40 5.47 -9.70
CA THR A 491 -16.01 5.15 -9.36
C THR A 491 -15.72 5.38 -7.88
N ALA A 492 -16.19 6.48 -7.29
CA ALA A 492 -16.02 6.73 -5.86
C ALA A 492 -16.72 5.64 -5.04
N SER A 493 -18.00 5.37 -5.31
CA SER A 493 -18.78 4.39 -4.54
C SER A 493 -18.25 2.97 -4.65
N ILE A 494 -17.81 2.51 -5.83
CA ILE A 494 -17.28 1.15 -5.97
C ILE A 494 -15.96 0.99 -5.22
N ILE A 495 -15.10 2.01 -5.23
CA ILE A 495 -13.84 2.01 -4.47
C ILE A 495 -14.14 1.90 -2.97
N PHE A 496 -14.99 2.78 -2.43
CA PHE A 496 -15.34 2.77 -1.01
C PHE A 496 -16.08 1.50 -0.57
N TRP A 497 -16.90 0.90 -1.45
CA TRP A 497 -17.59 -0.35 -1.18
C TRP A 497 -16.61 -1.54 -1.03
N PHE A 498 -15.58 -1.62 -1.89
CA PHE A 498 -14.55 -2.65 -1.74
C PHE A 498 -13.59 -2.38 -0.59
N ILE A 499 -13.26 -1.11 -0.30
CA ILE A 499 -12.49 -0.77 0.91
C ILE A 499 -13.25 -1.25 2.14
N PHE A 500 -14.56 -0.99 2.22
CA PHE A 500 -15.40 -1.50 3.31
C PHE A 500 -15.35 -3.02 3.45
N LEU A 501 -15.50 -3.78 2.35
CA LEU A 501 -15.34 -5.24 2.43
C LEU A 501 -13.96 -5.67 2.92
N GLY A 502 -12.90 -4.90 2.63
CA GLY A 502 -11.57 -5.18 3.16
C GLY A 502 -11.45 -4.87 4.65
N THR A 503 -11.98 -3.73 5.10
CA THR A 503 -11.86 -3.30 6.50
C THR A 503 -12.64 -4.18 7.47
N GLN A 504 -13.75 -4.79 7.04
CA GLN A 504 -14.55 -5.69 7.88
C GLN A 504 -13.79 -6.94 8.34
N TYR A 505 -12.72 -7.33 7.64
CA TYR A 505 -11.87 -8.46 8.04
C TYR A 505 -11.09 -8.16 9.33
N TYR A 506 -10.71 -6.90 9.54
CA TYR A 506 -9.90 -6.45 10.68
C TYR A 506 -10.72 -5.83 11.81
N ASP A 507 -12.04 -5.90 11.72
CA ASP A 507 -12.92 -5.36 12.74
C ASP A 507 -13.19 -6.42 13.82
N TYR A 508 -12.50 -6.30 14.96
CA TYR A 508 -12.59 -7.25 16.06
C TYR A 508 -13.88 -7.13 16.89
N LEU A 509 -14.65 -6.05 16.72
CA LEU A 509 -15.87 -5.82 17.51
C LEU A 509 -17.08 -6.62 17.01
N TRP A 510 -16.96 -7.23 15.83
CA TRP A 510 -17.98 -8.12 15.26
C TRP A 510 -17.30 -9.40 14.78
N ASP A 511 -17.72 -10.53 15.37
CA ASP A 511 -17.11 -11.83 15.12
C ASP A 511 -17.07 -12.18 13.63
N LEU A 512 -15.93 -12.73 13.21
CA LEU A 512 -15.63 -13.03 11.82
C LEU A 512 -16.54 -14.14 11.28
N LEU A 513 -16.92 -15.10 12.14
CA LEU A 513 -17.85 -16.16 11.79
C LEU A 513 -19.25 -15.60 11.49
N ASP A 514 -19.78 -14.72 12.33
CA ASP A 514 -21.09 -14.09 12.11
C ASP A 514 -21.11 -13.24 10.83
N LYS A 515 -20.04 -12.48 10.58
CA LYS A 515 -19.85 -11.75 9.32
C LYS A 515 -19.89 -12.69 8.12
N SER A 516 -19.26 -13.86 8.23
CA SER A 516 -19.22 -14.82 7.14
C SER A 516 -20.62 -15.24 6.68
N PHE A 517 -21.52 -15.54 7.62
CA PHE A 517 -22.90 -15.91 7.33
C PHE A 517 -23.71 -14.74 6.78
N ALA A 518 -23.54 -13.54 7.34
CA ALA A 518 -24.21 -12.34 6.85
C ALA A 518 -23.82 -12.03 5.39
N LEU A 519 -22.53 -12.11 5.07
CA LEU A 519 -22.00 -11.88 3.71
C LEU A 519 -22.46 -12.96 2.73
N LEU A 520 -22.48 -14.24 3.13
CA LEU A 520 -23.00 -15.34 2.32
C LEU A 520 -24.48 -15.14 1.98
N LEU A 521 -25.30 -14.81 2.99
CA LEU A 521 -26.72 -14.57 2.81
C LEU A 521 -26.99 -13.36 1.91
N LEU A 522 -26.33 -12.23 2.17
CA LEU A 522 -26.44 -11.04 1.32
C LEU A 522 -25.97 -11.33 -0.11
N GLY A 523 -24.86 -12.06 -0.27
CA GLY A 523 -24.33 -12.45 -1.57
C GLY A 523 -25.29 -13.33 -2.38
N ALA A 524 -25.92 -14.29 -1.72
CA ALA A 524 -26.98 -15.13 -2.32
C ALA A 524 -28.18 -14.28 -2.74
N LEU A 525 -28.64 -13.35 -1.88
CA LEU A 525 -29.74 -12.44 -2.19
C LEU A 525 -29.44 -11.54 -3.40
N PHE A 526 -28.25 -10.93 -3.47
CA PHE A 526 -27.82 -10.11 -4.61
C PHE A 526 -27.77 -10.91 -5.91
N THR A 527 -27.24 -12.13 -5.84
CA THR A 527 -27.16 -13.04 -7.00
C THR A 527 -28.54 -13.47 -7.48
N ALA A 528 -29.43 -13.88 -6.57
CA ALA A 528 -30.80 -14.28 -6.88
C ALA A 528 -31.62 -13.11 -7.46
N CYS A 529 -31.49 -11.91 -6.88
CA CYS A 529 -32.13 -10.72 -7.42
C CYS A 529 -31.61 -10.39 -8.82
N SER A 530 -30.30 -10.46 -9.04
CA SER A 530 -29.69 -10.19 -10.35
C SER A 530 -30.17 -11.19 -11.40
N TYR A 531 -30.22 -12.47 -11.05
CA TYR A 531 -30.74 -13.54 -11.90
C TYR A 531 -32.19 -13.28 -12.34
N LYS A 532 -33.06 -12.89 -11.40
CA LYS A 532 -34.47 -12.57 -11.69
C LYS A 532 -34.61 -11.41 -12.71
N PHE A 533 -33.68 -10.46 -12.72
CA PHE A 533 -33.71 -9.31 -13.61
C PHE A 533 -32.87 -9.46 -14.88
N ASP A 534 -32.11 -10.54 -15.00
CA ASP A 534 -31.24 -10.83 -16.14
C ASP A 534 -32.08 -11.21 -17.37
N LEU A 535 -31.84 -10.51 -18.47
CA LEU A 535 -32.48 -10.79 -19.73
C LEU A 535 -31.45 -11.46 -20.63
N VAL A 536 -31.84 -12.59 -21.22
CA VAL A 536 -31.03 -13.36 -22.15
C VAL A 536 -30.64 -12.49 -23.34
N GLU A 537 -29.34 -12.22 -23.48
CA GLU A 537 -28.77 -11.43 -24.60
C GLU A 537 -27.94 -12.29 -25.55
N LYS A 538 -27.23 -11.71 -26.52
CA LYS A 538 -26.31 -12.51 -27.36
C LYS A 538 -25.11 -12.98 -26.55
N GLN A 539 -24.72 -14.24 -26.75
CA GLN A 539 -23.54 -14.80 -26.10
C GLN A 539 -22.28 -14.10 -26.62
N HIS A 540 -21.44 -13.62 -25.70
CA HIS A 540 -20.08 -13.22 -26.01
C HIS A 540 -19.12 -14.37 -25.67
N PRO A 541 -18.06 -14.58 -26.46
CA PRO A 541 -17.10 -15.64 -26.18
C PRO A 541 -16.33 -15.33 -24.88
N SER A 542 -16.21 -16.33 -24.01
CA SER A 542 -15.42 -16.22 -22.77
C SER A 542 -13.96 -16.62 -22.99
N PHE A 543 -13.05 -16.15 -22.13
CA PHE A 543 -11.66 -16.62 -22.12
C PHE A 543 -11.59 -18.14 -21.88
N ILE A 544 -12.53 -18.67 -21.10
CA ILE A 544 -12.64 -20.11 -20.82
C ILE A 544 -12.82 -20.90 -22.12
N GLU A 545 -13.64 -20.41 -23.04
CA GLU A 545 -13.89 -21.08 -24.32
C GLU A 545 -12.72 -20.87 -25.29
N GLN A 546 -12.22 -19.65 -25.39
CA GLN A 546 -11.14 -19.30 -26.32
C GLN A 546 -9.80 -19.96 -25.97
N HIS A 547 -9.54 -20.18 -24.67
CA HIS A 547 -8.23 -20.60 -24.17
C HIS A 547 -8.29 -21.81 -23.23
N LYS A 548 -9.34 -22.65 -23.30
CA LYS A 548 -9.57 -23.79 -22.40
C LYS A 548 -8.31 -24.61 -22.11
N LYS A 549 -7.60 -25.07 -23.15
CA LYS A 549 -6.38 -25.89 -23.01
C LYS A 549 -5.27 -25.16 -22.24
N ARG A 550 -5.09 -23.86 -22.49
CA ARG A 550 -4.08 -23.04 -21.83
C ARG A 550 -4.44 -22.76 -20.37
N ILE A 551 -5.73 -22.52 -20.10
CA ILE A 551 -6.22 -22.32 -18.73
C ILE A 551 -6.04 -23.60 -17.91
N VAL A 552 -6.43 -24.76 -18.46
CA VAL A 552 -6.22 -26.06 -17.80
C VAL A 552 -4.73 -26.32 -17.56
N PHE A 553 -3.87 -25.98 -18.51
CA PHE A 553 -2.41 -26.05 -18.31
C PHE A 553 -1.93 -25.16 -17.15
N ILE A 554 -2.41 -23.92 -17.05
CA ILE A 554 -2.06 -23.02 -15.94
C ILE A 554 -2.56 -23.59 -14.60
N ILE A 555 -3.79 -24.13 -14.56
CA ILE A 555 -4.34 -24.76 -13.35
C ILE A 555 -3.47 -25.96 -12.94
N ALA A 556 -3.09 -26.82 -13.88
CA ALA A 556 -2.23 -27.97 -13.62
C ALA A 556 -0.85 -27.53 -13.12
N LEU A 557 -0.27 -26.49 -13.71
CA LEU A 557 0.99 -25.90 -13.25
C LEU A 557 0.87 -25.35 -11.83
N GLN A 558 -0.20 -24.62 -11.51
CA GLN A 558 -0.44 -24.11 -10.16
C GLN A 558 -0.60 -25.24 -9.12
N LEU A 559 -1.37 -26.28 -9.45
CA LEU A 559 -1.51 -27.47 -8.60
C LEU A 559 -0.17 -28.20 -8.42
N MET A 560 0.63 -28.32 -9.46
CA MET A 560 1.96 -28.93 -9.39
C MET A 560 2.89 -28.13 -8.48
N ILE A 561 2.88 -26.79 -8.60
CA ILE A 561 3.69 -25.91 -7.75
C ILE A 561 3.23 -26.02 -6.29
N LEU A 562 1.93 -25.83 -6.00
CA LEU A 562 1.41 -25.91 -4.63
C LEU A 562 1.61 -27.31 -4.03
N GLY A 563 1.26 -28.35 -4.78
CA GLY A 563 1.46 -29.74 -4.37
C GLY A 563 2.93 -30.06 -4.12
N GLY A 564 3.84 -29.54 -4.94
CA GLY A 564 5.28 -29.67 -4.74
C GLY A 564 5.78 -28.95 -3.48
N LEU A 565 5.27 -27.75 -3.18
CA LEU A 565 5.60 -27.02 -1.95
C LEU A 565 5.13 -27.79 -0.71
N PHE A 566 3.88 -28.27 -0.71
CA PHE A 566 3.34 -29.08 0.39
C PHE A 566 4.09 -30.40 0.54
N MET A 567 4.33 -31.13 -0.55
CA MET A 567 5.03 -32.41 -0.52
C MET A 567 6.47 -32.28 -0.05
N LYS A 568 7.20 -31.22 -0.48
CA LYS A 568 8.55 -30.92 0.02
C LYS A 568 8.55 -30.81 1.54
N ASN A 569 7.64 -30.01 2.10
CA ASN A 569 7.58 -29.76 3.53
C ASN A 569 7.08 -30.98 4.32
N GLU A 570 6.11 -31.74 3.81
CA GLU A 570 5.66 -32.99 4.46
C GLU A 570 6.77 -34.06 4.49
N ILE A 571 7.50 -34.24 3.39
CA ILE A 571 8.64 -35.18 3.35
C ILE A 571 9.67 -34.77 4.40
N LEU A 572 9.96 -33.47 4.53
CA LEU A 572 10.88 -32.96 5.54
C LEU A 572 10.38 -33.20 6.96
N LEU A 573 9.08 -32.98 7.24
CA LEU A 573 8.50 -33.24 8.55
C LEU A 573 8.54 -34.74 8.94
N GLN A 574 8.32 -35.64 7.98
CA GLN A 574 8.29 -37.09 8.22
C GLN A 574 9.67 -37.73 8.27
N SER A 575 10.57 -37.33 7.37
CA SER A 575 11.91 -37.94 7.24
C SER A 575 13.01 -37.17 7.95
N GLY A 576 12.73 -35.94 8.39
CA GLY A 576 13.66 -35.07 9.09
C GLY A 576 14.04 -35.63 10.45
N LYS A 577 15.30 -35.41 10.83
CA LYS A 577 15.78 -35.74 12.17
C LYS A 577 15.31 -34.68 13.14
N GLU A 578 14.78 -35.12 14.27
CA GLU A 578 14.32 -34.22 15.33
C GLU A 578 15.50 -33.62 16.09
N VAL A 579 15.46 -32.30 16.22
CA VAL A 579 16.47 -31.46 16.86
C VAL A 579 15.75 -30.58 17.87
N LYS A 580 16.19 -30.62 19.13
CA LYS A 580 15.74 -29.71 20.18
C LYS A 580 16.74 -28.55 20.26
N LEU A 581 16.28 -27.33 19.96
CA LEU A 581 17.08 -26.10 20.03
C LEU A 581 16.65 -25.27 21.25
N GLU A 582 17.59 -24.52 21.81
CA GLU A 582 17.36 -23.58 22.89
C GLU A 582 17.02 -22.20 22.33
N LEU A 583 15.99 -21.58 22.92
CA LEU A 583 15.52 -20.25 22.52
C LEU A 583 16.18 -19.19 23.40
N ALA A 584 16.61 -18.10 22.76
CA ALA A 584 17.00 -16.87 23.42
C ALA A 584 15.75 -16.01 23.74
N PRO A 585 15.87 -14.92 24.54
CA PRO A 585 14.73 -14.10 24.93
C PRO A 585 13.90 -13.66 23.71
N LEU A 586 12.57 -13.79 23.81
CA LEU A 586 11.63 -13.55 22.72
C LEU A 586 11.29 -12.06 22.61
N ASP A 587 11.33 -11.50 21.39
CA ASP A 587 10.96 -10.11 21.12
C ASP A 587 9.52 -10.02 20.54
N PRO A 588 8.70 -9.02 20.95
CA PRO A 588 7.29 -8.97 20.55
C PRO A 588 6.98 -8.29 19.20
N ARG A 589 6.00 -8.90 18.50
CA ARG A 589 4.98 -8.39 17.54
C ARG A 589 5.36 -7.87 16.14
N SER A 590 4.58 -8.35 15.15
CA SER A 590 4.27 -7.66 13.89
C SER A 590 2.76 -7.65 13.63
N LEU A 591 2.22 -6.50 13.24
CA LEU A 591 0.79 -6.19 13.17
C LEU A 591 0.07 -6.70 11.90
N LEU A 592 0.76 -7.37 10.98
CA LEU A 592 0.26 -7.57 9.60
C LEU A 592 -0.12 -9.02 9.24
N GLN A 593 0.22 -10.03 10.05
CA GLN A 593 0.16 -11.44 9.61
C GLN A 593 -0.66 -12.38 10.52
N GLY A 594 -1.35 -11.82 11.54
CA GLY A 594 -1.93 -12.58 12.66
C GLY A 594 -0.95 -12.66 13.83
N ASP A 595 -1.38 -13.22 14.98
CA ASP A 595 -0.50 -13.38 16.13
C ASP A 595 0.58 -14.43 15.82
N TYR A 596 1.85 -14.00 15.82
CA TYR A 596 3.02 -14.86 15.75
C TYR A 596 4.10 -14.32 16.69
N VAL A 597 4.99 -15.21 17.12
CA VAL A 597 6.17 -14.85 17.93
C VAL A 597 7.41 -15.02 17.05
N GLU A 598 8.29 -14.02 17.09
CA GLU A 598 9.62 -14.11 16.49
C GLU A 598 10.54 -14.85 17.46
N LEU A 599 11.10 -15.96 17.01
CA LEU A 599 11.95 -16.85 17.77
C LEU A 599 13.42 -16.53 17.47
N HIS A 600 14.18 -16.24 18.51
CA HIS A 600 15.64 -16.18 18.44
C HIS A 600 16.24 -17.46 19.04
N TYR A 601 17.28 -18.00 18.42
CA TYR A 601 17.91 -19.25 18.85
C TYR A 601 19.32 -18.97 19.37
N GLU A 602 19.79 -19.69 20.40
CA GLU A 602 21.18 -19.53 20.86
C GLU A 602 22.22 -19.83 19.77
N ILE A 603 21.87 -20.74 18.85
CA ILE A 603 22.72 -21.06 17.69
C ILE A 603 22.69 -19.96 16.61
N SER A 604 21.89 -18.90 16.76
CA SER A 604 21.89 -17.77 15.84
C SER A 604 23.04 -16.80 16.14
N ASP A 605 23.45 -16.67 17.41
CA ASP A 605 24.47 -15.72 17.87
C ASP A 605 25.90 -16.26 17.68
N ILE A 606 26.24 -16.62 16.43
CA ILE A 606 27.55 -17.17 16.07
C ILE A 606 28.24 -16.25 15.08
N GLU A 607 29.36 -15.66 15.49
CA GLU A 607 30.24 -14.91 14.59
C GLU A 607 31.13 -15.86 13.79
N LEU A 608 31.12 -15.72 12.46
CA LEU A 608 31.93 -16.49 11.53
C LEU A 608 32.85 -15.55 10.73
N GLU A 609 34.07 -15.34 11.22
CA GLU A 609 35.04 -14.36 10.68
C GLU A 609 35.34 -14.48 9.17
N LYS A 610 35.16 -15.67 8.57
CA LYS A 610 35.51 -15.96 7.17
C LYS A 610 34.30 -16.03 6.23
N VAL A 611 33.13 -15.59 6.69
CA VAL A 611 31.86 -15.73 5.97
C VAL A 611 31.32 -14.35 5.63
N LYS A 612 30.91 -14.17 4.36
CA LYS A 612 30.29 -12.91 3.93
C LYS A 612 28.81 -12.90 4.30
N ASP A 613 28.28 -11.71 4.56
CA ASP A 613 26.85 -11.48 4.75
C ASP A 613 26.02 -12.06 3.58
N GLY A 614 24.89 -12.69 3.89
CA GLY A 614 24.02 -13.32 2.90
C GLY A 614 24.52 -14.67 2.36
N GLN A 615 25.65 -15.20 2.83
CA GLN A 615 26.11 -16.53 2.41
C GLN A 615 25.36 -17.64 3.13
N ARG A 616 25.02 -18.70 2.38
CA ARG A 616 24.49 -19.94 2.96
C ARG A 616 25.59 -20.71 3.66
N VAL A 617 25.34 -21.07 4.92
CA VAL A 617 26.24 -21.86 5.77
C VAL A 617 25.50 -23.09 6.28
N GLN A 618 26.22 -24.19 6.45
CA GLN A 618 25.70 -25.37 7.17
C GLN A 618 26.46 -25.52 8.48
N LEU A 619 25.77 -25.42 9.60
CA LEU A 619 26.36 -25.63 10.92
C LEU A 619 26.23 -27.09 11.34
N LEU A 620 27.30 -27.62 11.92
CA LEU A 620 27.27 -28.91 12.59
C LEU A 620 26.71 -28.77 13.99
N LEU A 621 25.61 -29.47 14.26
CA LEU A 621 25.00 -29.56 15.57
C LEU A 621 25.27 -30.92 16.21
N ARG A 622 25.53 -30.92 17.52
CA ARG A 622 25.69 -32.13 18.33
C ARG A 622 24.82 -32.08 19.57
N LYS A 623 24.27 -33.24 19.93
CA LYS A 623 23.41 -33.41 21.09
C LYS A 623 24.23 -33.38 22.39
N ASN A 624 23.86 -32.50 23.32
CA ASN A 624 24.43 -32.39 24.65
C ASN A 624 23.82 -33.45 25.61
N LYS A 625 24.23 -33.43 26.89
CA LYS A 625 23.75 -34.40 27.91
C LYS A 625 22.26 -34.24 28.26
N GLN A 626 21.71 -33.04 28.11
CA GLN A 626 20.29 -32.71 28.36
C GLN A 626 19.41 -32.97 27.12
N GLY A 627 20.04 -33.33 26.00
CA GLY A 627 19.39 -33.65 24.75
C GLY A 627 19.10 -32.47 23.82
N VAL A 628 19.61 -31.28 24.16
CA VAL A 628 19.61 -30.07 23.33
C VAL A 628 20.76 -30.14 22.33
N PHE A 629 20.56 -29.62 21.12
CA PHE A 629 21.58 -29.59 20.08
C PHE A 629 22.30 -28.25 20.05
N GLU A 630 23.62 -28.30 20.20
CA GLU A 630 24.48 -27.12 20.24
C GLU A 630 25.42 -27.08 19.04
N TYR A 631 25.90 -25.88 18.69
CA TYR A 631 26.88 -25.68 17.64
C TYR A 631 28.24 -26.30 17.99
N ALA A 632 28.71 -27.23 17.16
CA ALA A 632 29.94 -27.99 17.37
C ALA A 632 31.21 -27.29 16.85
N LYS A 633 31.19 -25.97 16.62
CA LYS A 633 32.32 -25.16 16.09
C LYS A 633 32.83 -25.58 14.70
N GLN A 634 32.06 -26.38 13.98
CA GLN A 634 32.37 -26.82 12.62
C GLN A 634 31.23 -26.39 11.69
N TYR A 635 31.60 -25.80 10.56
CA TYR A 635 30.66 -25.35 9.55
C TYR A 635 31.16 -25.65 8.14
N LYS A 636 30.24 -25.68 7.20
CA LYS A 636 30.45 -26.04 5.80
C LYS A 636 29.87 -24.97 4.87
N ILE A 637 30.66 -24.52 3.91
CA ILE A 637 30.32 -23.50 2.91
C ILE A 637 30.74 -23.99 1.52
N HIS A 638 29.83 -23.98 0.55
CA HIS A 638 30.10 -24.47 -0.82
C HIS A 638 30.79 -25.85 -0.82
N ASP A 639 30.29 -26.76 0.00
CA ASP A 639 30.85 -28.09 0.23
C ASP A 639 32.24 -28.20 0.85
N LYS A 640 32.80 -27.09 1.33
CA LYS A 640 34.11 -27.05 2.01
C LYS A 640 33.94 -26.82 3.50
N TRP A 641 34.59 -27.66 4.29
CA TRP A 641 34.60 -27.54 5.75
C TRP A 641 35.63 -26.51 6.23
N ASN A 642 35.31 -25.82 7.33
CA ASN A 642 36.23 -24.91 8.00
C ASN A 642 37.42 -25.64 8.69
N SER A 643 37.24 -26.91 9.03
CA SER A 643 38.21 -27.76 9.71
C SER A 643 38.02 -29.23 9.30
N PRO A 644 39.03 -30.12 9.49
CA PRO A 644 38.87 -31.54 9.17
C PRO A 644 37.65 -32.14 9.89
N TYR A 645 36.72 -32.67 9.09
CA TYR A 645 35.47 -33.24 9.60
C TYR A 645 35.55 -34.78 9.61
N GLN A 646 35.23 -35.37 10.75
CA GLN A 646 34.99 -36.81 10.89
C GLN A 646 33.55 -37.02 11.35
N ALA A 647 32.78 -37.74 10.54
CA ALA A 647 31.37 -37.97 10.81
C ALA A 647 31.16 -38.79 12.08
N LYS A 648 30.40 -38.25 13.04
CA LYS A 648 29.95 -38.98 14.23
C LYS A 648 28.49 -39.37 14.09
N LYS A 649 28.15 -40.55 14.62
CA LYS A 649 26.76 -41.00 14.67
C LYS A 649 25.96 -40.03 15.54
N GLY A 650 24.95 -39.39 14.97
CA GLY A 650 24.16 -38.39 15.69
C GLY A 650 24.44 -36.94 15.30
N ASP A 651 25.43 -36.67 14.44
CA ASP A 651 25.64 -35.35 13.85
C ASP A 651 24.39 -34.90 13.05
N VAL A 652 24.11 -33.60 13.07
CA VAL A 652 23.08 -32.94 12.25
C VAL A 652 23.69 -31.71 11.61
N LEU A 653 23.41 -31.49 10.33
CA LEU A 653 23.75 -30.25 9.64
C LEU A 653 22.48 -29.43 9.50
N ILE A 654 22.47 -28.21 10.05
CA ILE A 654 21.40 -27.24 9.83
C ILE A 654 21.90 -26.16 8.88
N THR A 655 21.11 -25.82 7.87
CA THR A 655 21.44 -24.79 6.89
C THR A 655 20.81 -23.47 7.32
N GLY A 656 21.61 -22.42 7.36
CA GLY A 656 21.16 -21.05 7.59
C GLY A 656 21.83 -20.07 6.63
N THR A 657 21.40 -18.83 6.65
CA THR A 657 22.04 -17.71 5.97
C THR A 657 22.76 -16.88 7.03
N TYR A 658 24.06 -16.69 6.86
CA TYR A 658 24.88 -15.93 7.79
C TYR A 658 24.74 -14.43 7.55
N TYR A 659 24.55 -13.69 8.63
CA TYR A 659 24.53 -12.24 8.67
C TYR A 659 25.49 -11.70 9.73
N SER A 660 25.84 -10.42 9.65
CA SER A 660 26.73 -9.77 10.62
C SER A 660 26.16 -9.73 12.05
N TRP A 661 24.85 -9.85 12.24
CA TRP A 661 24.19 -9.93 13.54
C TRP A 661 23.84 -11.36 13.97
N GLY A 662 24.11 -12.38 13.14
CA GLY A 662 23.80 -13.77 13.46
C GLY A 662 23.39 -14.61 12.25
N ILE A 663 22.94 -15.84 12.49
CA ILE A 663 22.51 -16.78 11.45
C ILE A 663 21.01 -16.93 11.48
N GLN A 664 20.38 -16.81 10.31
CA GLN A 664 18.96 -17.04 10.12
C GLN A 664 18.71 -18.40 9.44
N TYR A 665 17.89 -19.23 10.05
CA TYR A 665 17.58 -20.60 9.64
C TYR A 665 16.27 -20.73 8.87
N GLY A 666 15.43 -19.69 8.84
CA GLY A 666 14.14 -19.68 8.17
C GLY A 666 12.99 -20.22 9.03
N ILE A 667 13.26 -20.49 10.31
CA ILE A 667 12.37 -21.06 11.33
C ILE A 667 12.10 -20.07 12.48
N GLU A 668 12.40 -18.79 12.29
CA GLU A 668 12.27 -17.73 13.31
C GLU A 668 10.83 -17.31 13.54
N HIS A 669 9.85 -17.84 12.81
CA HIS A 669 8.45 -17.42 12.93
C HIS A 669 7.59 -18.57 13.43
N TYR A 670 6.90 -18.36 14.56
CA TYR A 670 5.92 -19.31 15.08
C TYR A 670 4.52 -18.70 15.14
N PHE A 671 3.61 -19.21 14.30
CA PHE A 671 2.24 -18.73 14.23
C PHE A 671 1.40 -19.33 15.36
N ILE A 672 0.65 -18.49 16.06
CA ILE A 672 -0.07 -18.85 17.27
C ILE A 672 -1.55 -18.41 17.20
N PRO A 673 -2.43 -18.99 18.03
CA PRO A 673 -3.79 -18.49 18.19
C PRO A 673 -3.80 -17.05 18.73
N GLU A 674 -4.80 -16.28 18.29
CA GLU A 674 -4.98 -14.90 18.74
C GLU A 674 -5.11 -14.83 20.27
N GLY A 675 -4.40 -13.88 20.89
CA GLY A 675 -4.41 -13.64 22.34
C GLY A 675 -3.50 -14.55 23.18
N THR A 676 -2.78 -15.50 22.58
CA THR A 676 -1.91 -16.45 23.32
C THR A 676 -0.42 -16.08 23.35
N GLY A 677 -0.03 -14.99 22.69
CA GLY A 677 1.38 -14.61 22.50
C GLY A 677 2.15 -14.39 23.79
N LEU A 678 1.57 -13.66 24.74
CA LEU A 678 2.20 -13.37 26.03
C LEU A 678 2.49 -14.63 26.86
N GLN A 679 1.62 -15.63 26.78
CA GLN A 679 1.82 -16.87 27.51
C GLN A 679 2.98 -17.67 26.90
N ILE A 680 3.00 -17.80 25.58
CA ILE A 680 4.07 -18.51 24.86
C ILE A 680 5.41 -17.80 25.07
N GLU A 681 5.42 -16.47 25.06
CA GLU A 681 6.62 -15.66 25.32
C GLU A 681 7.27 -15.97 26.68
N GLN A 682 6.47 -16.12 27.73
CA GLN A 682 6.97 -16.35 29.08
C GLN A 682 7.37 -17.82 29.33
N GLU A 683 6.68 -18.75 28.67
CA GLU A 683 6.84 -20.17 28.94
C GLU A 683 7.86 -20.84 28.00
N ALA A 684 8.01 -20.38 26.76
CA ALA A 684 8.85 -21.00 25.74
C ALA A 684 10.35 -20.92 26.04
N LYS A 685 11.02 -22.08 26.16
CA LYS A 685 12.49 -22.16 26.31
C LYS A 685 13.16 -22.99 25.23
N HIS A 686 12.42 -23.87 24.58
CA HIS A 686 12.97 -24.79 23.60
C HIS A 686 12.08 -24.87 22.37
N ALA A 687 12.70 -25.05 21.21
CA ALA A 687 12.01 -25.30 19.95
C ALA A 687 12.30 -26.73 19.46
N LYS A 688 11.25 -27.44 19.02
CA LYS A 688 11.39 -28.72 18.32
C LYS A 688 11.39 -28.48 16.82
N VAL A 689 12.49 -28.88 16.18
CA VAL A 689 12.75 -28.64 14.77
C VAL A 689 13.01 -29.97 14.06
N LYS A 690 12.48 -30.14 12.86
CA LYS A 690 12.83 -31.25 11.96
C LYS A 690 13.86 -30.76 10.95
N VAL A 691 15.05 -31.39 10.94
CA VAL A 691 16.14 -31.03 10.03
C VAL A 691 16.38 -32.15 9.02
N GLY A 692 16.36 -31.78 7.75
CA GLY A 692 16.53 -32.69 6.61
C GLY A 692 18.01 -33.02 6.34
N LYS A 693 18.26 -34.00 5.47
CA LYS A 693 19.63 -34.37 5.06
C LYS A 693 20.41 -33.23 4.40
N ASN A 694 19.69 -32.31 3.77
CA ASN A 694 20.26 -31.14 3.10
C ASN A 694 20.38 -29.92 4.04
N GLY A 695 19.98 -30.07 5.30
CA GLY A 695 19.99 -29.04 6.34
C GLY A 695 18.80 -28.07 6.32
N ASP A 696 17.86 -28.20 5.39
CA ASP A 696 16.55 -27.51 5.47
C ASP A 696 15.86 -27.86 6.80
N ALA A 697 15.29 -26.87 7.47
CA ALA A 697 14.68 -27.01 8.78
C ALA A 697 13.20 -26.56 8.76
N ILE A 698 12.36 -27.22 9.56
CA ILE A 698 10.97 -26.80 9.84
C ILE A 698 10.73 -26.81 11.34
N LEU A 699 10.17 -25.71 11.85
CA LEU A 699 9.71 -25.60 13.23
C LEU A 699 8.39 -26.34 13.41
N VAL A 700 8.34 -27.26 14.39
CA VAL A 700 7.15 -28.07 14.69
C VAL A 700 6.35 -27.44 15.82
N GLU A 701 7.00 -27.19 16.96
CA GLU A 701 6.38 -26.66 18.15
C GLU A 701 7.42 -26.01 19.06
N VAL A 702 6.94 -25.18 19.97
CA VAL A 702 7.72 -24.54 21.03
C VAL A 702 7.28 -25.11 22.38
N THR A 703 8.23 -25.39 23.27
CA THR A 703 8.00 -26.03 24.57
C THR A 703 8.73 -25.30 25.71
N PRO A 704 8.27 -25.44 26.96
CA PRO A 704 8.94 -24.88 28.12
C PRO A 704 10.32 -25.46 28.46
#